data_AF-W5J913-F1
#
_entry.id   AF-W5J913-F1
#
_cell.length_a   1.000
_cell.length_b   1.000
_cell.length_c   1.000
_cell.angle_alpha   90.00
_cell.angle_beta   90.00
_cell.angle_gamma   90.00
#
_symmetry.space_group_name_H-M   'P 1'
#
loop_
_entity.id
_entity.type
_entity.pdbx_description
1 polymer ?
#
loop_
_entity_poly.entity_id
_entity_poly.type
_entity_poly.pdbx_seq_one_letter_code
_entity_poly.pdbx_strand_id
1 'polypeptide(L)'
;MRAESGIRRSFEPIIPSGGGIHCHHWWFQALGLPKVTRYVGQKPETPHRGAVEGVRVCIVEGSGNYKKGAQNCPTLEKKSNLRCVYGLDRLDCLRKVHKGNADFAAFSPEDLLAARWSGVDILVTSELRFHSEHFEYQIVVVVDNEAEINTARELRGSKFCHPGHGLKNHWTEVLADYFETRLTPRECEADLSPIESRLKSVSSFFGPSCRAGPWVPDPEEDRRLKMKYPSLCQLCYNSYQCGIGDKHWGRRGPLYCLTSGAGEVAWARLDDVQSHFGFGGLPAEANSSEYSFLCPDGHLQPLDTRKPCVWVSKPWAAIAARSKVAVDVQDLVAHLSHDDINSWQNALLMVLETYHVNVTTLDNVITVDDYLDQAVGFQDAYNNPGCNPSRSIVFCTKSLIELSKCSWLQEVATVYGVEPGLQCIRTESLDKCMAKVGSKDADVVIVDQDNALRAQRDYGLRPMLYEHSSNALHKYMIVAVVTKGIGLRSGYDLRNRKACFPHYEGAAHLAVMTSLRNHSIGDIRNFFTDGSCNWHRSGNCAAQYSGDEGAMRCLQDGVAEVAFVSYETFKAVKASNSSKAHDFTIFCPFNRPVKNNALCYLGWTAMGRIMVNNETVSRREKEIYNALKDIDKLFGRKNGNKAEAFNLYGPFDGRNNVLFNDATENLRNRAEILRDKSDGFFEPSQASGQQMFNKKRAMLANGNGGLRMELITEAWFPQVIHHLRQTFFADEPLNKAVSLCRPGDGHTLLEKHSLSSLHDGISVMAVTNSGEIAGVVVNGVLHGNADTSHALEKLNETEDEKFRTIFTLLYEENLKIDLFEQFAVEKIFEIRILSVDSKFRGQGLAKELMRKSEEVARNHGFRIMKTDATGMFSQRVASSLGFSTAHEIKYDEYLDQQGCPVFHVAAPHDRLKIMYKALV
;
A
#
# COMPACT_ATOMS: atom_id res chain seq x y z
N MET A 1 -16.05 61.04 -3.34
CA MET A 1 -17.30 61.61 -3.88
C MET A 1 -17.28 61.48 -5.38
N ARG A 2 -18.30 60.79 -5.95
CA ARG A 2 -18.90 60.82 -7.30
C ARG A 2 -17.97 61.01 -8.53
N ALA A 3 -17.86 60.04 -9.46
CA ALA A 3 -18.88 59.49 -10.39
C ALA A 3 -19.23 60.52 -11.51
N GLU A 4 -19.49 60.22 -12.78
CA GLU A 4 -19.65 59.00 -13.58
C GLU A 4 -19.87 59.41 -15.05
N SER A 5 -20.13 58.41 -15.91
CA SER A 5 -20.66 58.43 -17.29
C SER A 5 -19.59 58.51 -18.39
N GLY A 6 -19.46 57.56 -19.33
CA GLY A 6 -20.34 56.50 -19.81
C GLY A 6 -20.59 56.74 -21.29
N ILE A 7 -20.33 55.77 -22.18
CA ILE A 7 -21.01 55.57 -23.49
C ILE A 7 -20.56 54.24 -24.12
N ARG A 8 -21.57 53.55 -24.66
CA ARG A 8 -21.60 52.30 -25.42
C ARG A 8 -20.83 52.37 -26.74
N ARG A 9 -20.36 51.22 -27.27
CA ARG A 9 -20.85 50.66 -28.55
C ARG A 9 -20.25 49.28 -28.88
N SER A 10 -21.15 48.47 -29.40
CA SER A 10 -21.06 47.17 -30.08
C SER A 10 -20.12 47.14 -31.29
N PHE A 11 -19.44 46.01 -31.50
CA PHE A 11 -18.87 45.61 -32.79
C PHE A 11 -18.98 44.09 -32.99
N GLU A 12 -19.59 43.69 -34.11
CA GLU A 12 -19.42 42.36 -34.71
C GLU A 12 -18.18 42.36 -35.62
N PRO A 13 -17.61 41.16 -35.90
CA PRO A 13 -16.24 41.02 -36.40
C PRO A 13 -16.16 40.65 -37.89
N ILE A 14 -15.12 41.16 -38.58
CA ILE A 14 -14.57 40.53 -39.79
C ILE A 14 -13.03 40.52 -39.68
N ILE A 15 -12.50 39.36 -40.06
CA ILE A 15 -11.14 38.78 -40.01
C ILE A 15 -10.01 39.71 -40.52
N PRO A 16 -8.80 39.61 -39.94
CA PRO A 16 -7.65 39.20 -40.78
C PRO A 16 -6.70 38.18 -40.12
N SER A 17 -6.28 37.25 -40.97
CA SER A 17 -5.07 36.41 -41.01
C SER A 17 -3.96 36.60 -39.96
N GLY A 18 -3.55 35.46 -39.38
CA GLY A 18 -2.17 34.95 -39.42
C GLY A 18 -1.11 35.62 -38.54
N GLY A 19 -0.77 34.98 -37.42
CA GLY A 19 0.40 35.33 -36.62
C GLY A 19 0.48 34.55 -35.30
N GLY A 20 0.80 33.26 -35.36
CA GLY A 20 1.12 32.46 -34.17
C GLY A 20 2.56 32.70 -33.72
N ILE A 21 2.74 33.15 -32.49
CA ILE A 21 4.04 33.33 -31.84
C ILE A 21 4.41 32.05 -31.08
N HIS A 22 5.58 31.53 -31.43
CA HIS A 22 6.31 30.44 -30.80
C HIS A 22 6.66 30.71 -29.33
N CYS A 23 6.55 29.67 -28.49
CA CYS A 23 7.36 29.54 -27.28
C CYS A 23 7.96 28.12 -27.18
N HIS A 24 9.26 28.07 -27.50
CA HIS A 24 10.34 27.24 -26.97
C HIS A 24 10.25 25.70 -26.97
N HIS A 25 10.92 25.14 -27.97
CA HIS A 25 11.24 23.73 -28.12
C HIS A 25 12.75 23.58 -28.38
N TRP A 26 13.59 23.59 -27.36
CA TRP A 26 15.02 23.27 -27.47
C TRP A 26 15.49 22.60 -26.17
N TRP A 27 15.88 21.32 -26.22
CA TRP A 27 17.00 20.70 -25.48
C TRP A 27 17.12 19.22 -25.94
N PHE A 28 17.64 19.00 -27.14
CA PHE A 28 18.28 17.73 -27.55
C PHE A 28 19.27 18.00 -28.69
N GLN A 29 20.50 18.38 -28.34
CA GLN A 29 21.70 18.21 -29.19
C GLN A 29 22.95 18.39 -28.34
N ALA A 30 23.49 17.29 -27.80
CA ALA A 30 24.87 17.22 -27.30
C ALA A 30 25.30 15.76 -27.11
N LEU A 31 25.31 14.95 -28.18
CA LEU A 31 26.09 13.71 -28.23
C LEU A 31 26.66 13.56 -29.64
N GLY A 32 27.93 13.91 -29.78
CA GLY A 32 28.70 13.64 -31.00
C GLY A 32 28.83 12.13 -31.21
N LEU A 33 28.28 11.66 -32.32
CA LEU A 33 28.53 10.32 -32.86
C LEU A 33 29.24 10.44 -34.21
N PRO A 34 30.18 9.52 -34.55
CA PRO A 34 30.99 9.61 -35.76
C PRO A 34 30.19 9.26 -37.02
N LYS A 35 30.64 9.83 -38.14
CA LYS A 35 30.10 9.69 -39.50
C LYS A 35 29.88 8.22 -39.89
N VAL A 36 28.65 7.89 -40.31
CA VAL A 36 28.30 6.64 -40.99
C VAL A 36 28.82 6.69 -42.43
N THR A 37 29.79 5.84 -42.75
CA THR A 37 30.27 5.60 -44.12
C THR A 37 29.23 4.77 -44.87
N ARG A 38 28.83 5.24 -46.06
CA ARG A 38 28.01 4.50 -47.05
C ARG A 38 28.69 3.17 -47.42
N TYR A 39 27.99 2.05 -47.22
CA TYR A 39 28.21 0.83 -48.00
C TYR A 39 27.17 0.73 -49.11
N VAL A 40 27.67 0.57 -50.33
CA VAL A 40 26.92 0.47 -51.58
C VAL A 40 26.60 -1.00 -51.87
N GLY A 41 25.31 -1.27 -52.10
CA GLY A 41 24.79 -2.21 -53.09
C GLY A 41 25.23 -3.68 -53.07
N GLN A 42 24.34 -4.55 -52.59
CA GLN A 42 24.08 -5.84 -53.24
C GLN A 42 22.59 -5.93 -53.59
N LYS A 43 22.30 -6.39 -54.81
CA LYS A 43 20.98 -6.50 -55.44
C LYS A 43 20.01 -7.33 -54.60
N PRO A 44 18.70 -7.01 -54.59
CA PRO A 44 17.69 -7.91 -54.05
C PRO A 44 17.53 -9.11 -54.99
N GLU A 45 17.77 -10.30 -54.46
CA GLU A 45 17.27 -11.53 -55.06
C GLU A 45 15.74 -11.49 -55.06
N THR A 46 15.16 -11.89 -56.18
CA THR A 46 13.71 -12.04 -56.39
C THR A 46 13.10 -12.89 -55.29
N PRO A 47 11.99 -12.46 -54.65
CA PRO A 47 11.32 -13.31 -53.69
C PRO A 47 10.68 -14.48 -54.43
N HIS A 48 11.21 -15.67 -54.17
CA HIS A 48 10.44 -16.90 -54.30
C HIS A 48 9.09 -16.69 -53.62
N ARG A 49 7.99 -17.11 -54.27
CA ARG A 49 6.64 -17.16 -53.70
C ARG A 49 6.67 -18.02 -52.42
N GLY A 50 6.98 -17.38 -51.30
CA GLY A 50 6.89 -17.92 -49.95
C GLY A 50 5.44 -17.87 -49.47
N ALA A 51 5.07 -18.84 -48.65
CA ALA A 51 3.74 -19.02 -48.07
C ALA A 51 3.09 -17.71 -47.60
N VAL A 52 1.77 -17.58 -47.82
CA VAL A 52 0.95 -16.49 -47.27
C VAL A 52 1.20 -16.42 -45.77
N GLU A 53 1.83 -15.34 -45.32
CA GLU A 53 2.10 -15.11 -43.90
C GLU A 53 0.75 -14.85 -43.22
N GLY A 54 0.33 -15.76 -42.33
CA GLY A 54 -0.97 -15.67 -41.66
C GLY A 54 -1.09 -14.45 -40.74
N VAL A 55 -2.30 -13.92 -40.57
CA VAL A 55 -2.58 -12.76 -39.71
C VAL A 55 -2.38 -13.13 -38.23
N ARG A 56 -1.72 -12.27 -37.47
CA ARG A 56 -1.31 -12.57 -36.08
C ARG A 56 -2.16 -11.80 -35.07
N VAL A 57 -2.98 -12.52 -34.30
CA VAL A 57 -3.74 -11.94 -33.19
C VAL A 57 -2.89 -11.96 -31.92
N CYS A 58 -2.75 -10.82 -31.24
CA CYS A 58 -2.10 -10.79 -29.93
C CYS A 58 -3.10 -11.06 -28.81
N ILE A 59 -2.70 -11.91 -27.87
CA ILE A 59 -3.59 -12.42 -26.84
C ILE A 59 -2.90 -12.35 -25.48
N VAL A 60 -3.64 -11.90 -24.47
CA VAL A 60 -3.22 -11.99 -23.07
C VAL A 60 -3.85 -13.24 -22.48
N GLU A 61 -3.03 -14.11 -21.91
CA GLU A 61 -3.53 -15.37 -21.37
C GLU A 61 -4.32 -15.14 -20.06
N GLY A 62 -5.50 -15.76 -19.96
CA GLY A 62 -6.30 -15.70 -18.75
C GLY A 62 -5.76 -16.60 -17.64
N SER A 63 -6.35 -16.51 -16.44
CA SER A 63 -5.95 -17.32 -15.29
C SER A 63 -6.86 -18.53 -15.06
N GLY A 64 -6.33 -19.59 -14.45
CA GLY A 64 -7.10 -20.78 -14.08
C GLY A 64 -7.77 -21.48 -15.26
N ASN A 65 -9.08 -21.72 -15.15
CA ASN A 65 -9.91 -22.35 -16.20
C ASN A 65 -10.23 -21.41 -17.37
N TYR A 66 -9.86 -20.13 -17.28
CA TYR A 66 -10.12 -19.10 -18.31
C TYR A 66 -8.90 -18.86 -19.21
N LYS A 67 -8.03 -19.87 -19.39
CA LYS A 67 -6.88 -19.80 -20.31
C LYS A 67 -7.33 -19.80 -21.77
N LYS A 68 -7.85 -18.65 -22.22
CA LYS A 68 -8.44 -18.46 -23.54
C LYS A 68 -7.48 -18.79 -24.68
N GLY A 69 -6.19 -18.49 -24.53
CA GLY A 69 -5.19 -18.80 -25.55
C GLY A 69 -4.99 -20.31 -25.68
N ALA A 70 -4.65 -20.97 -24.58
CA ALA A 70 -4.44 -22.43 -24.55
C ALA A 70 -5.64 -23.23 -25.08
N GLN A 71 -6.87 -22.76 -24.84
CA GLN A 71 -8.09 -23.44 -25.29
C GLN A 71 -8.39 -23.23 -26.78
N ASN A 72 -8.19 -22.02 -27.30
CA ASN A 72 -8.74 -21.63 -28.60
C ASN A 72 -7.68 -21.49 -29.70
N CYS A 73 -6.43 -21.17 -29.37
CA CYS A 73 -5.35 -21.01 -30.36
C CYS A 73 -5.08 -22.28 -31.19
N PRO A 74 -5.10 -23.50 -30.63
CA PRO A 74 -4.94 -24.70 -31.45
C PRO A 74 -6.02 -24.84 -32.54
N THR A 75 -7.24 -24.39 -32.26
CA THR A 75 -8.34 -24.37 -33.23
C THR A 75 -8.09 -23.31 -34.30
N LEU A 76 -7.70 -22.10 -33.90
CA LEU A 76 -7.38 -21.01 -34.82
C LEU A 76 -6.26 -21.40 -35.80
N GLU A 77 -5.15 -21.89 -35.29
CA GLU A 77 -3.96 -22.22 -36.09
C GLU A 77 -4.19 -23.42 -37.02
N LYS A 78 -5.09 -24.34 -36.65
CA LYS A 78 -5.42 -25.53 -37.45
C LYS A 78 -6.50 -25.27 -38.50
N LYS A 79 -7.47 -24.40 -38.20
CA LYS A 79 -8.70 -24.23 -39.01
C LYS A 79 -8.80 -22.88 -39.73
N SER A 80 -7.84 -21.97 -39.54
CA SER A 80 -7.81 -20.65 -40.19
C SER A 80 -6.38 -20.27 -40.58
N ASN A 81 -6.20 -19.09 -41.19
CA ASN A 81 -4.88 -18.50 -41.45
C ASN A 81 -4.37 -17.64 -40.27
N LEU A 82 -4.99 -17.74 -39.09
CA LEU A 82 -4.64 -16.95 -37.91
C LEU A 82 -3.57 -17.63 -37.08
N ARG A 83 -2.67 -16.81 -36.50
CA ARG A 83 -1.66 -17.25 -35.54
C ARG A 83 -1.78 -16.50 -34.24
N CYS A 84 -1.59 -17.19 -33.13
CA CYS A 84 -1.62 -16.57 -31.81
C CYS A 84 -0.23 -16.03 -31.42
N VAL A 85 -0.19 -14.77 -30.99
CA VAL A 85 0.98 -14.15 -30.38
C VAL A 85 0.67 -13.85 -28.92
N TYR A 86 1.38 -14.49 -28.01
CA TYR A 86 1.14 -14.28 -26.58
C TYR A 86 1.78 -12.97 -26.10
N GLY A 87 0.95 -12.06 -25.59
CA GLY A 87 1.33 -10.88 -24.81
C GLY A 87 1.37 -11.17 -23.32
N LEU A 88 2.20 -10.43 -22.59
CA LEU A 88 2.24 -10.49 -21.12
C LEU A 88 1.05 -9.78 -20.47
N ASP A 89 0.59 -8.71 -21.11
CA ASP A 89 -0.51 -7.83 -20.76
C ASP A 89 -0.98 -7.10 -22.03
N ARG A 90 -2.07 -6.34 -21.95
CA ARG A 90 -2.68 -5.67 -23.09
C ARG A 90 -1.75 -4.59 -23.64
N LEU A 91 -0.99 -3.89 -22.81
CA LEU A 91 0.01 -2.92 -23.27
C LEU A 91 1.24 -3.58 -23.93
N ASP A 92 1.61 -4.81 -23.56
CA ASP A 92 2.56 -5.62 -24.32
C ASP A 92 2.02 -6.01 -25.69
N CYS A 93 0.74 -6.38 -25.77
CA CYS A 93 0.08 -6.60 -27.06
C CYS A 93 0.02 -5.32 -27.90
N LEU A 94 -0.32 -4.18 -27.30
CA LEU A 94 -0.33 -2.88 -27.96
C LEU A 94 1.05 -2.56 -28.55
N ARG A 95 2.12 -2.73 -27.76
CA ARG A 95 3.51 -2.55 -28.21
C ARG A 95 3.88 -3.53 -29.32
N LYS A 96 3.43 -4.79 -29.26
CA LYS A 96 3.69 -5.79 -30.32
C LYS A 96 2.97 -5.46 -31.63
N VAL A 97 1.72 -5.03 -31.55
CA VAL A 97 0.96 -4.55 -32.72
C VAL A 97 1.66 -3.35 -33.33
N HIS A 98 2.03 -2.35 -32.53
CA HIS A 98 2.79 -1.20 -33.00
C HIS A 98 4.11 -1.61 -33.69
N LYS A 99 4.93 -2.43 -33.03
CA LYS A 99 6.31 -2.75 -33.46
C LYS A 99 6.45 -3.63 -34.69
N GLY A 100 5.44 -4.41 -35.08
CA GLY A 100 5.65 -5.41 -36.16
C GLY A 100 5.31 -6.84 -35.79
N ASN A 101 5.14 -7.12 -34.50
CA ASN A 101 5.23 -8.48 -33.94
C ASN A 101 3.87 -9.16 -33.82
N ALA A 102 2.79 -8.39 -33.87
CA ALA A 102 1.41 -8.84 -34.03
C ALA A 102 0.68 -7.89 -34.98
N ASP A 103 -0.49 -8.27 -35.45
CA ASP A 103 -1.26 -7.52 -36.44
C ASP A 103 -2.46 -6.81 -35.83
N PHE A 104 -3.14 -7.45 -34.87
CA PHE A 104 -4.28 -6.85 -34.15
C PHE A 104 -4.49 -7.46 -32.76
N ALA A 105 -5.26 -6.79 -31.91
CA ALA A 105 -5.75 -7.29 -30.63
C ALA A 105 -6.99 -6.51 -30.16
N ALA A 106 -7.63 -6.99 -29.09
CA ALA A 106 -8.68 -6.27 -28.39
C ALA A 106 -8.09 -5.38 -27.28
N PHE A 107 -8.60 -4.15 -27.16
CA PHE A 107 -8.14 -3.14 -26.20
C PHE A 107 -9.33 -2.46 -25.51
N SER A 108 -9.19 -2.16 -24.21
CA SER A 108 -10.16 -1.33 -23.52
C SER A 108 -9.99 0.14 -23.90
N PRO A 109 -11.00 1.00 -23.68
CA PRO A 109 -10.88 2.44 -23.91
C PRO A 109 -9.68 3.09 -23.18
N GLU A 110 -9.36 2.60 -21.98
CA GLU A 110 -8.21 3.05 -21.20
C GLU A 110 -6.88 2.62 -21.84
N ASP A 111 -6.78 1.41 -22.40
CA ASP A 111 -5.58 0.99 -23.12
C ASP A 111 -5.35 1.85 -24.38
N LEU A 112 -6.43 2.21 -25.09
CA LEU A 112 -6.40 3.10 -26.24
C LEU A 112 -5.95 4.51 -25.84
N LEU A 113 -6.41 5.02 -24.70
CA LEU A 113 -5.94 6.30 -24.17
C LEU A 113 -4.43 6.27 -23.83
N ALA A 114 -3.96 5.18 -23.23
CA ALA A 114 -2.52 4.98 -22.97
C ALA A 114 -1.70 4.88 -24.28
N ALA A 115 -2.27 4.27 -25.33
CA ALA A 115 -1.66 4.17 -26.65
C ALA A 115 -1.41 5.55 -27.26
N ARG A 116 -2.42 6.42 -27.17
CA ARG A 116 -2.37 7.81 -27.64
C ARG A 116 -1.22 8.58 -26.98
N TRP A 117 -1.16 8.59 -25.65
CA TRP A 117 -0.11 9.32 -24.91
C TRP A 117 1.29 8.76 -25.16
N SER A 118 1.38 7.48 -25.52
CA SER A 118 2.63 6.82 -25.89
C SER A 118 3.00 6.98 -27.38
N GLY A 119 2.20 7.68 -28.19
CA GLY A 119 2.46 7.91 -29.61
C GLY A 119 2.39 6.64 -30.46
N VAL A 120 1.52 5.69 -30.10
CA VAL A 120 1.37 4.41 -30.82
C VAL A 120 0.46 4.56 -32.03
N ASP A 121 1.00 4.24 -33.21
CA ASP A 121 0.27 4.21 -34.49
C ASP A 121 -0.46 2.86 -34.68
N ILE A 122 -1.78 2.86 -34.40
CA ILE A 122 -2.75 1.79 -34.64
C ILE A 122 -4.10 2.40 -35.05
N LEU A 123 -4.93 1.63 -35.74
CA LEU A 123 -6.28 2.03 -36.15
C LEU A 123 -7.33 1.16 -35.46
N VAL A 124 -8.44 1.76 -35.05
CA VAL A 124 -9.60 1.08 -34.50
C VAL A 124 -10.47 0.59 -35.66
N THR A 125 -10.89 -0.67 -35.58
CA THR A 125 -11.57 -1.36 -36.70
C THR A 125 -13.01 -1.73 -36.36
N SER A 126 -13.24 -2.27 -35.16
CA SER A 126 -14.54 -2.81 -34.75
C SER A 126 -14.69 -2.74 -33.24
N GLU A 127 -15.93 -2.66 -32.78
CA GLU A 127 -16.30 -2.68 -31.37
C GLU A 127 -16.73 -4.08 -30.92
N LEU A 128 -16.45 -4.40 -29.67
CA LEU A 128 -16.85 -5.63 -29.01
C LEU A 128 -18.01 -5.31 -28.06
N ARG A 129 -19.24 -5.56 -28.50
CA ARG A 129 -20.46 -5.17 -27.78
C ARG A 129 -21.15 -6.37 -27.16
N PHE A 130 -21.65 -6.25 -25.93
CA PHE A 130 -22.55 -7.27 -25.35
C PHE A 130 -24.03 -6.86 -25.37
N HIS A 131 -24.35 -5.63 -25.78
CA HIS A 131 -25.72 -5.16 -26.09
C HIS A 131 -25.74 -4.19 -27.27
N SER A 132 -26.93 -3.82 -27.73
CA SER A 132 -27.14 -3.00 -28.93
C SER A 132 -26.79 -1.51 -28.76
N GLU A 133 -26.69 -1.00 -27.53
CA GLU A 133 -26.37 0.40 -27.30
C GLU A 133 -25.01 0.80 -27.87
N HIS A 134 -24.90 2.06 -28.30
CA HIS A 134 -23.72 2.59 -28.98
C HIS A 134 -22.48 2.71 -28.06
N PHE A 135 -22.69 2.82 -26.76
CA PHE A 135 -21.64 2.96 -25.74
C PHE A 135 -21.77 1.85 -24.69
N GLU A 136 -20.67 1.45 -24.05
CA GLU A 136 -20.66 0.42 -22.99
C GLU A 136 -21.56 0.84 -21.82
N TYR A 137 -21.51 2.12 -21.46
CA TYR A 137 -22.48 2.77 -20.60
C TYR A 137 -22.36 4.29 -20.69
N GLN A 138 -23.38 4.98 -20.18
CA GLN A 138 -23.42 6.43 -20.10
C GLN A 138 -23.66 6.87 -18.66
N ILE A 139 -23.16 8.05 -18.31
CA ILE A 139 -23.24 8.62 -16.97
C ILE A 139 -23.97 9.95 -17.02
N VAL A 140 -24.89 10.13 -16.08
CA VAL A 140 -25.82 11.25 -15.98
C VAL A 140 -25.86 11.78 -14.54
N VAL A 141 -26.38 12.99 -14.40
CA VAL A 141 -26.70 13.58 -13.10
C VAL A 141 -28.22 13.58 -12.96
N VAL A 142 -28.71 13.08 -11.83
CA VAL A 142 -30.13 13.15 -11.47
C VAL A 142 -30.28 14.09 -10.28
N VAL A 143 -31.22 15.02 -10.37
CA VAL A 143 -31.53 15.99 -9.32
C VAL A 143 -32.96 15.84 -8.83
N ASP A 144 -33.16 16.12 -7.55
CA ASP A 144 -34.49 16.29 -6.95
C ASP A 144 -35.08 17.63 -7.38
N ASN A 145 -36.30 17.62 -7.90
CA ASN A 145 -36.97 18.83 -8.38
C ASN A 145 -37.29 19.80 -7.21
N GLU A 146 -37.47 19.30 -5.98
CA GLU A 146 -37.70 20.14 -4.79
C GLU A 146 -36.43 20.91 -4.36
N ALA A 147 -35.24 20.48 -4.81
CA ALA A 147 -33.98 21.16 -4.50
C ALA A 147 -33.78 22.45 -5.31
N GLU A 148 -34.63 22.73 -6.30
CA GLU A 148 -34.59 23.91 -7.18
C GLU A 148 -33.23 24.12 -7.89
N ILE A 149 -32.50 23.04 -8.17
CA ILE A 149 -31.19 23.06 -8.86
C ILE A 149 -31.41 23.11 -10.37
N ASN A 150 -31.20 24.28 -10.97
CA ASN A 150 -31.38 24.56 -12.40
C ASN A 150 -30.11 25.04 -13.10
N THR A 151 -28.99 25.22 -12.36
CA THR A 151 -27.69 25.58 -12.94
C THR A 151 -26.52 24.95 -12.20
N ALA A 152 -25.36 24.85 -12.85
CA ALA A 152 -24.13 24.36 -12.21
C ALA A 152 -23.67 25.22 -11.01
N ARG A 153 -24.12 26.48 -10.90
CA ARG A 153 -23.80 27.35 -9.75
C ARG A 153 -24.61 26.97 -8.51
N GLU A 154 -25.83 26.48 -8.71
CA GLU A 154 -26.75 26.06 -7.65
C GLU A 154 -26.37 24.70 -7.05
N LEU A 155 -25.48 23.95 -7.70
CA LEU A 155 -24.85 22.76 -7.10
C LEU A 155 -23.97 23.07 -5.89
N ARG A 156 -23.57 24.34 -5.69
CA ARG A 156 -22.78 24.71 -4.52
C ARG A 156 -23.64 24.62 -3.26
N GLY A 157 -23.21 23.80 -2.31
CA GLY A 157 -23.90 23.54 -1.05
C GLY A 157 -24.95 22.43 -1.14
N SER A 158 -25.20 21.87 -2.32
CA SER A 158 -26.19 20.81 -2.50
C SER A 158 -25.74 19.50 -1.85
N LYS A 159 -26.72 18.68 -1.47
CA LYS A 159 -26.48 17.36 -0.88
C LYS A 159 -26.12 16.32 -1.95
N PHE A 160 -24.91 15.78 -1.92
CA PHE A 160 -24.37 14.99 -3.04
C PHE A 160 -24.26 13.48 -2.76
N CYS A 161 -24.76 12.68 -3.68
CA CYS A 161 -24.72 11.23 -3.66
C CYS A 161 -23.72 10.70 -4.71
N HIS A 162 -22.57 10.21 -4.23
CA HIS A 162 -21.46 9.74 -5.06
C HIS A 162 -21.42 8.19 -5.09
N PRO A 163 -21.13 7.54 -6.24
CA PRO A 163 -21.10 6.07 -6.34
C PRO A 163 -20.05 5.42 -5.43
N GLY A 164 -18.98 6.15 -5.14
CA GLY A 164 -17.90 5.72 -4.26
C GLY A 164 -16.80 4.96 -4.98
N HIS A 165 -15.71 4.68 -4.26
CA HIS A 165 -14.55 3.98 -4.81
C HIS A 165 -14.61 2.47 -4.61
N GLY A 166 -13.83 1.72 -5.38
CA GLY A 166 -13.72 0.26 -5.25
C GLY A 166 -14.73 -0.55 -6.07
N LEU A 167 -15.44 0.10 -7.00
CA LEU A 167 -16.43 -0.52 -7.91
C LEU A 167 -15.76 -1.18 -9.11
N LYS A 168 -14.98 -2.24 -8.85
CA LYS A 168 -14.27 -2.99 -9.88
C LYS A 168 -15.21 -3.39 -11.03
N ASN A 169 -14.76 -3.22 -12.27
CA ASN A 169 -15.46 -3.54 -13.52
C ASN A 169 -16.76 -2.78 -13.79
N HIS A 170 -17.21 -1.91 -12.88
CA HIS A 170 -18.45 -1.15 -13.05
C HIS A 170 -18.20 0.35 -13.26
N TRP A 171 -17.16 0.87 -12.59
CA TRP A 171 -16.69 2.25 -12.69
C TRP A 171 -15.17 2.27 -12.66
N THR A 172 -14.57 3.19 -13.40
CA THR A 172 -13.19 3.61 -13.11
C THR A 172 -13.21 4.69 -12.03
N GLU A 173 -12.15 4.77 -11.21
CA GLU A 173 -12.07 5.81 -10.18
C GLU A 173 -12.05 7.22 -10.83
N VAL A 174 -11.46 7.35 -12.03
CA VAL A 174 -11.49 8.59 -12.84
C VAL A 174 -12.91 9.02 -13.20
N LEU A 175 -13.73 8.10 -13.72
CA LEU A 175 -15.11 8.42 -14.11
C LEU A 175 -16.03 8.67 -12.90
N ALA A 176 -15.76 8.01 -11.77
CA ALA A 176 -16.47 8.29 -10.52
C ALA A 176 -16.20 9.73 -10.07
N ASP A 177 -14.93 10.16 -10.09
CA ASP A 177 -14.50 11.48 -9.62
C ASP A 177 -14.73 12.62 -10.63
N TYR A 178 -15.12 12.32 -11.87
CA TYR A 178 -15.16 13.33 -12.95
C TYR A 178 -16.10 14.50 -12.63
N PHE A 179 -17.31 14.21 -12.14
CA PHE A 179 -18.30 15.24 -11.85
C PHE A 179 -17.80 16.24 -10.81
N GLU A 180 -17.25 15.74 -9.69
CA GLU A 180 -16.69 16.60 -8.64
C GLU A 180 -15.44 17.35 -9.11
N THR A 181 -14.59 16.72 -9.92
CA THR A 181 -13.36 17.31 -10.47
C THR A 181 -13.67 18.42 -11.48
N ARG A 182 -14.74 18.27 -12.27
CA ARG A 182 -15.15 19.27 -13.26
C ARG A 182 -15.71 20.54 -12.64
N LEU A 183 -16.35 20.41 -11.48
CA LEU A 183 -17.06 21.49 -10.77
C LEU A 183 -16.16 22.25 -9.79
N THR A 184 -15.10 21.61 -9.29
CA THR A 184 -14.24 22.18 -8.26
C THR A 184 -12.89 22.63 -8.82
N PRO A 185 -12.37 23.80 -8.39
CA PRO A 185 -11.05 24.24 -8.82
C PRO A 185 -9.95 23.38 -8.19
N ARG A 186 -8.88 23.18 -8.94
CA ARG A 186 -7.67 22.50 -8.47
C ARG A 186 -6.72 23.50 -7.81
N GLU A 187 -6.76 23.61 -6.48
CA GLU A 187 -5.99 24.62 -5.72
C GLU A 187 -4.53 24.23 -5.47
N CYS A 188 -4.20 22.93 -5.36
CA CYS A 188 -2.83 22.41 -5.23
C CYS A 188 -2.00 23.05 -4.10
N GLU A 189 -2.58 23.22 -2.90
CA GLU A 189 -1.93 23.90 -1.77
C GLU A 189 -0.67 23.16 -1.27
N ALA A 190 0.39 23.91 -0.94
CA ALA A 190 1.72 23.42 -0.58
C ALA A 190 1.75 22.43 0.58
N ASP A 191 0.82 22.58 1.52
CA ASP A 191 0.71 21.85 2.77
C ASP A 191 -0.21 20.62 2.70
N LEU A 192 -0.96 20.45 1.61
CA LEU A 192 -1.85 19.31 1.39
C LEU A 192 -1.32 18.39 0.29
N SER A 193 -1.70 17.11 0.32
CA SER A 193 -1.49 16.23 -0.85
C SER A 193 -2.48 16.60 -1.96
N PRO A 194 -2.21 16.27 -3.24
CA PRO A 194 -3.18 16.54 -4.31
C PRO A 194 -4.55 15.91 -4.06
N ILE A 195 -4.58 14.69 -3.53
CA ILE A 195 -5.83 14.01 -3.14
C ILE A 195 -6.53 14.77 -2.00
N GLU A 196 -5.81 15.20 -0.96
CA GLU A 196 -6.40 15.95 0.15
C GLU A 196 -6.88 17.35 -0.27
N SER A 197 -6.14 18.02 -1.15
CA SER A 197 -6.54 19.28 -1.78
C SER A 197 -7.86 19.13 -2.52
N ARG A 198 -8.01 18.07 -3.34
CA ARG A 198 -9.25 17.75 -4.02
C ARG A 198 -10.39 17.46 -3.03
N LEU A 199 -10.17 16.61 -2.03
CA LEU A 199 -11.18 16.32 -1.00
C LEU A 199 -11.62 17.59 -0.27
N LYS A 200 -10.69 18.51 0.03
CA LYS A 200 -11.01 19.82 0.61
C LYS A 200 -11.87 20.66 -0.32
N SER A 201 -11.53 20.75 -1.60
CA SER A 201 -12.31 21.49 -2.60
C SER A 201 -13.73 20.93 -2.73
N VAL A 202 -13.87 19.61 -2.83
CA VAL A 202 -15.17 18.92 -2.91
C VAL A 202 -15.99 19.14 -1.64
N SER A 203 -15.37 18.96 -0.47
CA SER A 203 -15.98 19.23 0.84
C SER A 203 -16.42 20.67 1.04
N SER A 204 -15.81 21.62 0.34
CA SER A 204 -16.14 23.06 0.44
C SER A 204 -17.13 23.50 -0.63
N PHE A 205 -17.28 22.70 -1.70
CA PHE A 205 -18.21 22.97 -2.79
C PHE A 205 -19.58 22.38 -2.49
N PHE A 206 -19.66 21.10 -2.14
CA PHE A 206 -20.92 20.43 -1.80
C PHE A 206 -21.25 20.54 -0.31
N GLY A 207 -22.52 20.34 0.03
CA GLY A 207 -22.98 20.20 1.41
C GLY A 207 -22.68 18.80 1.97
N PRO A 208 -23.50 18.29 2.91
CA PRO A 208 -23.45 16.88 3.31
C PRO A 208 -23.48 15.98 2.07
N SER A 209 -22.62 14.97 2.03
CA SER A 209 -22.50 14.05 0.89
C SER A 209 -22.35 12.60 1.36
N CYS A 210 -22.53 11.64 0.44
CA CYS A 210 -22.04 10.27 0.63
C CYS A 210 -21.02 9.92 -0.44
N ARG A 211 -19.73 9.91 -0.05
CA ARG A 211 -18.57 9.49 -0.86
C ARG A 211 -17.90 8.28 -0.20
N ALA A 212 -18.60 7.15 -0.24
CA ALA A 212 -18.15 5.91 0.42
C ALA A 212 -17.01 5.19 -0.31
N GLY A 213 -16.31 4.31 0.40
CA GLY A 213 -15.18 3.53 -0.12
C GLY A 213 -13.82 4.16 0.23
N PRO A 214 -12.70 3.53 -0.16
CA PRO A 214 -11.36 4.03 0.16
C PRO A 214 -11.03 5.26 -0.69
N TRP A 215 -10.64 6.36 -0.03
CA TRP A 215 -10.16 7.59 -0.68
C TRP A 215 -8.67 7.51 -1.00
N VAL A 216 -7.92 6.76 -0.20
CA VAL A 216 -6.50 6.42 -0.43
C VAL A 216 -6.22 4.96 -0.02
N PRO A 217 -5.14 4.32 -0.53
CA PRO A 217 -4.78 2.94 -0.17
C PRO A 217 -4.40 2.73 1.28
N ASP A 218 -3.71 3.69 1.90
CA ASP A 218 -3.32 3.59 3.31
C ASP A 218 -4.55 3.67 4.23
N PRO A 219 -4.91 2.60 4.95
CA PRO A 219 -6.10 2.63 5.81
C PRO A 219 -5.99 3.61 6.98
N GLU A 220 -4.77 3.95 7.42
CA GLU A 220 -4.59 4.94 8.48
C GLU A 220 -4.85 6.36 7.97
N GLU A 221 -4.26 6.70 6.83
CA GLU A 221 -4.49 7.98 6.18
C GLU A 221 -5.94 8.15 5.69
N ASP A 222 -6.55 7.09 5.15
CA ASP A 222 -7.95 7.10 4.72
C ASP A 222 -8.89 7.46 5.88
N ARG A 223 -8.69 6.82 7.05
CA ARG A 223 -9.45 7.16 8.27
C ARG A 223 -9.20 8.59 8.72
N ARG A 224 -7.95 9.06 8.67
CA ARG A 224 -7.61 10.45 9.02
C ARG A 224 -8.35 11.44 8.11
N LEU A 225 -8.34 11.20 6.80
CA LEU A 225 -9.01 12.07 5.82
C LEU A 225 -10.52 12.08 6.05
N LYS A 226 -11.15 10.91 6.24
CA LYS A 226 -12.59 10.82 6.55
C LYS A 226 -12.98 11.57 7.82
N MET A 227 -12.16 11.49 8.87
CA MET A 227 -12.38 12.27 10.10
C MET A 227 -12.19 13.79 9.88
N LYS A 228 -11.30 14.18 8.97
CA LYS A 228 -11.03 15.60 8.67
C LYS A 228 -12.11 16.22 7.78
N TYR A 229 -12.71 15.44 6.87
CA TYR A 229 -13.76 15.89 5.94
C TYR A 229 -15.07 15.09 6.15
N PRO A 230 -15.69 15.17 7.35
CA PRO A 230 -16.83 14.32 7.71
C PRO A 230 -18.08 14.63 6.88
N SER A 231 -18.21 15.84 6.33
CA SER A 231 -19.32 16.21 5.44
C SER A 231 -19.43 15.27 4.25
N LEU A 232 -18.31 14.77 3.72
CA LEU A 232 -18.28 13.86 2.57
C LEU A 232 -18.86 12.46 2.88
N CYS A 233 -19.08 12.13 4.15
CA CYS A 233 -19.61 10.83 4.58
C CYS A 233 -20.97 10.96 5.29
N GLN A 234 -21.45 12.18 5.51
CA GLN A 234 -22.60 12.45 6.36
C GLN A 234 -23.92 11.85 5.85
N LEU A 235 -24.08 11.71 4.53
CA LEU A 235 -25.26 11.09 3.93
C LEU A 235 -25.13 9.58 3.73
N CYS A 236 -23.96 9.00 4.02
CA CYS A 236 -23.82 7.55 3.94
C CYS A 236 -24.63 6.90 5.04
N TYR A 237 -25.08 5.67 4.79
CA TYR A 237 -25.95 4.96 5.71
C TYR A 237 -25.24 4.71 7.05
N ASN A 238 -23.95 4.38 6.98
CA ASN A 238 -23.03 4.43 8.10
C ASN A 238 -22.00 5.53 7.87
N SER A 239 -22.28 6.73 8.37
CA SER A 239 -21.42 7.91 8.22
C SER A 239 -20.04 7.77 8.90
N TYR A 240 -19.91 6.93 9.93
CA TYR A 240 -18.62 6.67 10.58
C TYR A 240 -17.72 5.75 9.75
N GLN A 241 -18.29 4.70 9.15
CA GLN A 241 -17.53 3.76 8.36
C GLN A 241 -17.29 4.27 6.93
N CYS A 242 -18.32 4.81 6.28
CA CYS A 242 -18.26 5.40 4.93
C CYS A 242 -17.48 4.50 3.95
N GLY A 243 -17.77 3.20 4.00
CA GLY A 243 -16.94 2.14 3.43
C GLY A 243 -17.61 1.40 2.28
N ILE A 244 -16.85 0.47 1.70
CA ILE A 244 -17.40 -0.49 0.73
C ILE A 244 -18.52 -1.30 1.39
N GLY A 245 -19.64 -1.44 0.70
CA GLY A 245 -20.83 -2.15 1.19
C GLY A 245 -21.82 -1.27 1.95
N ASP A 246 -21.61 0.04 2.04
CA ASP A 246 -22.64 0.98 2.49
C ASP A 246 -23.88 0.93 1.56
N LYS A 247 -25.08 1.16 2.10
CA LYS A 247 -26.32 1.13 1.32
C LYS A 247 -26.35 2.20 0.22
N HIS A 248 -25.70 3.33 0.46
CA HIS A 248 -25.58 4.43 -0.49
C HIS A 248 -24.31 4.34 -1.35
N TRP A 249 -23.52 3.27 -1.19
CA TRP A 249 -22.36 2.97 -2.03
C TRP A 249 -22.73 2.03 -3.19
N GLY A 250 -22.03 2.16 -4.31
CA GLY A 250 -22.11 1.24 -5.43
C GLY A 250 -22.96 1.73 -6.59
N ARG A 251 -23.22 0.87 -7.57
CA ARG A 251 -23.92 1.26 -8.82
C ARG A 251 -25.26 1.97 -8.58
N ARG A 252 -26.07 1.41 -7.68
CA ARG A 252 -27.42 1.94 -7.35
C ARG A 252 -27.44 2.78 -6.06
N GLY A 253 -26.35 2.76 -5.30
CA GLY A 253 -26.22 3.49 -4.02
C GLY A 253 -26.56 4.99 -4.13
N PRO A 254 -26.05 5.71 -5.15
CA PRO A 254 -26.38 7.11 -5.35
C PRO A 254 -27.87 7.37 -5.55
N LEU A 255 -28.55 6.49 -6.29
CA LEU A 255 -29.99 6.60 -6.52
C LEU A 255 -30.76 6.32 -5.23
N TYR A 256 -30.33 5.35 -4.42
CA TYR A 256 -30.90 5.16 -3.09
C TYR A 256 -30.67 6.32 -2.14
N CYS A 257 -29.55 7.03 -2.26
CA CYS A 257 -29.26 8.23 -1.48
C CYS A 257 -30.17 9.40 -1.87
N LEU A 258 -30.42 9.55 -3.17
CA LEU A 258 -31.34 10.55 -3.70
C LEU A 258 -32.79 10.23 -3.30
N THR A 259 -33.27 9.03 -3.62
CA THR A 259 -34.70 8.68 -3.47
C THR A 259 -35.13 8.35 -2.04
N SER A 260 -34.18 8.20 -1.10
CA SER A 260 -34.50 8.21 0.33
C SER A 260 -34.67 9.62 0.91
N GLY A 261 -34.51 10.68 0.10
CA GLY A 261 -34.52 12.08 0.54
C GLY A 261 -33.28 12.50 1.32
N ALA A 262 -32.21 11.70 1.30
CA ALA A 262 -30.97 12.03 2.01
C ALA A 262 -30.13 13.04 1.20
N GLY A 263 -30.06 12.87 -0.11
CA GLY A 263 -29.38 13.78 -1.04
C GLY A 263 -30.30 14.46 -2.03
N GLU A 264 -29.74 15.42 -2.76
CA GLU A 264 -30.43 16.27 -3.75
C GLU A 264 -29.88 16.04 -5.17
N VAL A 265 -28.65 15.54 -5.27
CA VAL A 265 -27.95 15.31 -6.55
C VAL A 265 -27.28 13.94 -6.53
N ALA A 266 -27.52 13.11 -7.53
CA ALA A 266 -26.86 11.82 -7.71
C ALA A 266 -26.06 11.74 -9.01
N TRP A 267 -24.82 11.24 -8.88
CA TRP A 267 -23.98 10.84 -10.01
C TRP A 267 -24.18 9.35 -10.28
N ALA A 268 -24.79 9.00 -11.41
CA ALA A 268 -25.24 7.63 -11.68
C ALA A 268 -25.16 7.25 -13.16
N ARG A 269 -25.08 5.95 -13.45
CA ARG A 269 -25.19 5.47 -14.82
C ARG A 269 -26.62 5.55 -15.32
N LEU A 270 -26.80 5.86 -16.61
CA LEU A 270 -28.12 6.00 -17.22
C LEU A 270 -28.94 4.71 -17.16
N ASP A 271 -28.32 3.54 -17.36
CA ASP A 271 -29.01 2.25 -17.29
C ASP A 271 -29.53 1.92 -15.88
N ASP A 272 -28.78 2.32 -14.85
CA ASP A 272 -29.21 2.21 -13.45
C ASP A 272 -30.38 3.17 -13.14
N VAL A 273 -30.37 4.38 -13.70
CA VAL A 273 -31.49 5.35 -13.59
C VAL A 273 -32.75 4.80 -14.26
N GLN A 274 -32.64 4.35 -15.51
CA GLN A 274 -33.76 3.77 -16.26
C GLN A 274 -34.38 2.59 -15.50
N SER A 275 -33.54 1.71 -14.95
CA SER A 275 -34.00 0.58 -14.15
C SER A 275 -34.69 1.00 -12.84
N HIS A 276 -34.13 1.98 -12.12
CA HIS A 276 -34.66 2.44 -10.83
C HIS A 276 -36.00 3.15 -10.94
N PHE A 277 -36.23 3.92 -12.00
CA PHE A 277 -37.49 4.64 -12.22
C PHE A 277 -38.48 3.88 -13.13
N GLY A 278 -38.21 2.61 -13.42
CA GLY A 278 -39.14 1.71 -14.12
C GLY A 278 -39.18 1.83 -15.65
N PHE A 279 -38.27 2.59 -16.25
CA PHE A 279 -38.12 2.68 -17.71
C PHE A 279 -37.41 1.46 -18.32
N GLY A 280 -36.67 0.70 -17.51
CA GLY A 280 -35.98 -0.53 -17.90
C GLY A 280 -36.84 -1.81 -17.86
N GLY A 281 -38.16 -1.69 -17.63
CA GLY A 281 -39.07 -2.85 -17.52
C GLY A 281 -39.12 -3.51 -16.13
N LEU A 282 -38.39 -2.97 -15.16
CA LEU A 282 -38.50 -3.32 -13.74
C LEU A 282 -39.56 -2.44 -13.05
N PRO A 283 -40.14 -2.87 -11.91
CA PRO A 283 -41.01 -1.99 -11.12
C PRO A 283 -40.26 -0.74 -10.68
N ALA A 284 -40.90 0.43 -10.83
CA ALA A 284 -40.33 1.69 -10.36
C ALA A 284 -40.16 1.68 -8.84
N GLU A 285 -38.98 2.07 -8.36
CA GLU A 285 -38.65 2.17 -6.94
C GLU A 285 -38.90 3.58 -6.39
N ALA A 286 -39.09 4.57 -7.26
CA ALA A 286 -39.43 5.95 -6.94
C ALA A 286 -40.22 6.60 -8.08
N ASN A 287 -40.90 7.71 -7.79
CA ASN A 287 -41.72 8.43 -8.77
C ASN A 287 -40.84 9.29 -9.69
N SER A 288 -40.83 8.97 -10.99
CA SER A 288 -39.98 9.67 -11.96
C SER A 288 -40.30 11.16 -12.14
N SER A 289 -41.51 11.63 -11.82
CA SER A 289 -41.89 13.05 -11.98
C SER A 289 -41.28 13.97 -10.92
N GLU A 290 -40.73 13.42 -9.84
CA GLU A 290 -40.09 14.16 -8.75
C GLU A 290 -38.62 14.48 -9.05
N TYR A 291 -38.08 13.96 -10.14
CA TYR A 291 -36.66 14.08 -10.48
C TYR A 291 -36.46 14.52 -11.93
N SER A 292 -35.29 15.08 -12.21
CA SER A 292 -34.86 15.49 -13.55
C SER A 292 -33.41 15.12 -13.82
N PHE A 293 -33.04 14.97 -15.08
CA PHE A 293 -31.65 14.99 -15.50
C PHE A 293 -31.12 16.42 -15.47
N LEU A 294 -29.92 16.62 -14.90
CA LEU A 294 -29.18 17.87 -15.01
C LEU A 294 -28.13 17.76 -16.11
N CYS A 295 -28.25 18.58 -17.14
CA CYS A 295 -27.36 18.55 -18.30
C CYS A 295 -26.06 19.32 -18.06
N PRO A 296 -24.97 19.02 -18.81
CA PRO A 296 -23.68 19.72 -18.66
C PRO A 296 -23.73 21.24 -18.87
N ASP A 297 -24.64 21.71 -19.72
CA ASP A 297 -24.96 23.12 -19.98
C ASP A 297 -25.92 23.74 -18.95
N GLY A 298 -26.48 22.93 -18.06
CA GLY A 298 -27.22 23.35 -16.88
C GLY A 298 -28.73 23.22 -16.99
N HIS A 299 -29.34 23.05 -18.17
CA HIS A 299 -30.79 22.86 -18.23
C HIS A 299 -31.23 21.49 -17.69
N LEU A 300 -32.50 21.41 -17.32
CA LEU A 300 -33.13 20.19 -16.84
C LEU A 300 -33.88 19.46 -17.96
N GLN A 301 -33.86 18.13 -17.93
CA GLN A 301 -34.69 17.27 -18.77
C GLN A 301 -35.49 16.28 -17.92
N PRO A 302 -36.77 16.03 -18.23
CA PRO A 302 -37.55 14.98 -17.58
C PRO A 302 -36.90 13.59 -17.71
N LEU A 303 -37.07 12.71 -16.71
CA LEU A 303 -36.47 11.38 -16.73
C LEU A 303 -37.03 10.44 -17.82
N ASP A 304 -38.23 10.71 -18.33
CA ASP A 304 -38.86 9.95 -19.42
C ASP A 304 -38.43 10.43 -20.83
N THR A 305 -37.47 11.35 -20.90
CA THR A 305 -36.92 11.86 -22.16
C THR A 305 -36.25 10.75 -22.96
N ARG A 306 -36.59 10.63 -24.25
CA ARG A 306 -36.05 9.58 -25.15
C ARG A 306 -34.54 9.69 -25.43
N LYS A 307 -33.99 10.91 -25.38
CA LYS A 307 -32.58 11.21 -25.64
C LYS A 307 -32.03 12.07 -24.49
N PRO A 308 -31.75 11.46 -23.33
CA PRO A 308 -31.25 12.20 -22.18
C PRO A 308 -29.88 12.80 -22.48
N CYS A 309 -29.62 13.98 -21.94
CA CYS A 309 -28.30 14.57 -21.93
C CYS A 309 -27.35 13.74 -21.06
N VAL A 310 -26.12 13.56 -21.54
CA VAL A 310 -25.12 12.73 -20.88
C VAL A 310 -23.88 13.55 -20.58
N TRP A 311 -23.28 13.29 -19.42
CA TRP A 311 -22.02 13.93 -19.03
C TRP A 311 -20.82 13.16 -19.55
N VAL A 312 -20.90 11.83 -19.50
CA VAL A 312 -19.86 10.94 -20.02
C VAL A 312 -20.50 9.75 -20.72
N SER A 313 -19.97 9.37 -21.88
CA SER A 313 -20.22 8.08 -22.52
C SER A 313 -18.92 7.28 -22.50
N LYS A 314 -18.96 6.03 -22.04
CA LYS A 314 -17.78 5.15 -22.10
C LYS A 314 -17.81 4.35 -23.40
N PRO A 315 -16.78 4.45 -24.26
CA PRO A 315 -16.69 3.63 -25.47
C PRO A 315 -16.66 2.14 -25.16
N TRP A 316 -16.97 1.32 -26.15
CA TRP A 316 -16.75 -0.11 -26.07
C TRP A 316 -15.27 -0.47 -26.12
N ALA A 317 -14.92 -1.64 -25.58
CA ALA A 317 -13.67 -2.30 -25.95
C ALA A 317 -13.67 -2.51 -27.47
N ALA A 318 -12.50 -2.35 -28.09
CA ALA A 318 -12.40 -2.32 -29.53
C ALA A 318 -11.22 -3.14 -30.04
N ILE A 319 -11.38 -3.69 -31.24
CA ILE A 319 -10.33 -4.34 -32.00
C ILE A 319 -9.52 -3.26 -32.71
N ALA A 320 -8.24 -3.15 -32.36
CA ALA A 320 -7.31 -2.26 -33.05
C ALA A 320 -6.21 -3.06 -33.74
N ALA A 321 -5.79 -2.55 -34.90
CA ALA A 321 -4.87 -3.21 -35.80
C ALA A 321 -3.80 -2.23 -36.29
N ARG A 322 -2.68 -2.77 -36.76
CA ARG A 322 -1.68 -1.99 -37.48
C ARG A 322 -2.30 -1.40 -38.74
N SER A 323 -2.00 -0.14 -39.03
CA SER A 323 -2.56 0.63 -40.15
C SER A 323 -2.48 -0.09 -41.51
N LYS A 324 -1.43 -0.89 -41.75
CA LYS A 324 -1.26 -1.66 -43.01
C LYS A 324 -2.25 -2.79 -43.23
N VAL A 325 -2.86 -3.33 -42.18
CA VAL A 325 -3.73 -4.53 -42.22
C VAL A 325 -5.10 -4.26 -41.59
N ALA A 326 -5.38 -3.01 -41.23
CA ALA A 326 -6.59 -2.66 -40.46
C ALA A 326 -7.88 -2.98 -41.22
N VAL A 327 -7.92 -2.73 -42.53
CA VAL A 327 -9.07 -3.06 -43.39
C VAL A 327 -9.25 -4.58 -43.49
N ASP A 328 -8.17 -5.32 -43.77
CA ASP A 328 -8.21 -6.80 -43.82
C ASP A 328 -8.68 -7.41 -42.49
N VAL A 329 -8.27 -6.81 -41.36
CA VAL A 329 -8.72 -7.23 -40.03
C VAL A 329 -10.19 -6.91 -39.81
N GLN A 330 -10.67 -5.74 -40.24
CA GLN A 330 -12.08 -5.38 -40.15
C GLN A 330 -12.96 -6.37 -40.94
N ASP A 331 -12.57 -6.71 -42.16
CA ASP A 331 -13.26 -7.69 -43.00
C ASP A 331 -13.26 -9.09 -42.38
N LEU A 332 -12.13 -9.49 -41.79
CA LEU A 332 -11.98 -10.77 -41.08
C LEU A 332 -12.97 -10.89 -39.90
N VAL A 333 -13.14 -9.82 -39.12
CA VAL A 333 -13.92 -9.86 -37.88
C VAL A 333 -15.42 -9.54 -38.08
N ALA A 334 -15.81 -9.01 -39.23
CA ALA A 334 -17.18 -8.57 -39.52
C ALA A 334 -18.24 -9.68 -39.42
N HIS A 335 -17.87 -10.94 -39.68
CA HIS A 335 -18.81 -12.06 -39.79
C HIS A 335 -18.52 -13.19 -38.78
N LEU A 336 -17.93 -12.86 -37.64
CA LEU A 336 -17.71 -13.85 -36.59
C LEU A 336 -19.04 -14.26 -35.94
N SER A 337 -19.17 -15.54 -35.61
CA SER A 337 -20.37 -16.11 -34.99
C SER A 337 -20.01 -17.08 -33.86
N HIS A 338 -20.86 -17.11 -32.83
CA HIS A 338 -20.82 -18.05 -31.72
C HIS A 338 -21.61 -19.37 -32.00
N ASP A 339 -22.28 -19.48 -33.16
CA ASP A 339 -23.22 -20.59 -33.46
C ASP A 339 -22.56 -21.98 -33.42
N ASP A 340 -21.35 -22.10 -33.96
CA ASP A 340 -20.56 -23.33 -33.88
C ASP A 340 -19.40 -23.15 -32.88
N ILE A 341 -19.57 -23.76 -31.71
CA ILE A 341 -18.60 -23.75 -30.61
C ILE A 341 -17.21 -24.25 -31.06
N ASN A 342 -17.15 -25.16 -32.05
CA ASN A 342 -15.92 -25.75 -32.56
C ASN A 342 -15.33 -25.02 -33.77
N SER A 343 -15.96 -23.93 -34.21
CA SER A 343 -15.50 -23.14 -35.36
C SER A 343 -14.28 -22.29 -35.02
N TRP A 344 -13.52 -21.90 -36.04
CA TRP A 344 -12.43 -20.95 -35.84
C TRP A 344 -12.98 -19.54 -35.52
N GLN A 345 -14.18 -19.21 -35.99
CA GLN A 345 -14.84 -17.93 -35.69
C GLN A 345 -15.15 -17.80 -34.20
N ASN A 346 -15.78 -18.82 -33.60
CA ASN A 346 -16.04 -18.84 -32.16
C ASN A 346 -14.71 -18.84 -31.37
N ALA A 347 -13.71 -19.62 -31.82
CA ALA A 347 -12.39 -19.62 -31.20
C ALA A 347 -11.75 -18.21 -31.21
N LEU A 348 -11.94 -17.43 -32.28
CA LEU A 348 -11.41 -16.06 -32.35
C LEU A 348 -12.15 -15.13 -31.39
N LEU A 349 -13.49 -15.20 -31.34
CA LEU A 349 -14.29 -14.43 -30.40
C LEU A 349 -13.88 -14.70 -28.94
N MET A 350 -13.73 -15.98 -28.57
CA MET A 350 -13.30 -16.40 -27.23
C MET A 350 -11.87 -15.99 -26.88
N VAL A 351 -11.04 -15.69 -27.89
CA VAL A 351 -9.68 -15.14 -27.70
C VAL A 351 -9.71 -13.64 -27.52
N LEU A 352 -10.56 -12.92 -28.25
CA LEU A 352 -10.71 -11.47 -28.14
C LEU A 352 -11.28 -11.11 -26.76
N GLU A 353 -12.41 -11.71 -26.38
CA GLU A 353 -13.05 -11.50 -25.08
C GLU A 353 -13.52 -12.82 -24.45
N THR A 354 -13.59 -12.87 -23.12
CA THR A 354 -13.97 -14.10 -22.40
C THR A 354 -15.48 -14.25 -22.20
N TYR A 355 -16.24 -13.19 -22.46
CA TYR A 355 -17.69 -13.17 -22.40
C TYR A 355 -18.28 -13.09 -23.81
N HIS A 356 -19.56 -13.44 -23.95
CA HIS A 356 -20.23 -13.41 -25.23
C HIS A 356 -20.31 -11.97 -25.76
N VAL A 357 -19.69 -11.73 -26.91
CA VAL A 357 -19.62 -10.41 -27.56
C VAL A 357 -20.04 -10.53 -29.01
N ASN A 358 -20.71 -9.49 -29.49
CA ASN A 358 -21.00 -9.29 -30.89
C ASN A 358 -20.02 -8.25 -31.43
N VAL A 359 -19.40 -8.57 -32.57
CA VAL A 359 -18.54 -7.61 -33.26
C VAL A 359 -19.41 -6.66 -34.06
N THR A 360 -19.20 -5.36 -33.88
CA THR A 360 -19.82 -4.31 -34.71
C THR A 360 -18.71 -3.56 -35.42
N THR A 361 -18.67 -3.65 -36.75
CA THR A 361 -17.67 -2.92 -37.56
C THR A 361 -17.98 -1.43 -37.59
N LEU A 362 -16.93 -0.62 -37.56
CA LEU A 362 -17.03 0.83 -37.83
C LEU A 362 -17.21 1.08 -39.33
N ASP A 363 -17.82 2.22 -39.70
CA ASP A 363 -18.02 2.60 -41.12
C ASP A 363 -16.68 2.70 -41.88
N ASN A 364 -15.63 3.15 -41.20
CA ASN A 364 -14.26 3.18 -41.69
C ASN A 364 -13.31 2.81 -40.55
N VAL A 365 -12.12 2.30 -40.88
CA VAL A 365 -11.04 2.21 -39.90
C VAL A 365 -10.55 3.62 -39.56
N ILE A 366 -10.48 3.96 -38.28
CA ILE A 366 -10.21 5.33 -37.81
C ILE A 366 -9.07 5.35 -36.80
N THR A 367 -8.53 6.54 -36.53
CA THR A 367 -7.50 6.71 -35.51
C THR A 367 -8.08 6.48 -34.11
N VAL A 368 -7.19 6.26 -33.14
CA VAL A 368 -7.59 6.16 -31.73
C VAL A 368 -8.25 7.45 -31.25
N ASP A 369 -7.74 8.62 -31.61
CA ASP A 369 -8.33 9.91 -31.25
C ASP A 369 -9.76 10.03 -31.80
N ASP A 370 -9.96 9.77 -33.09
CA ASP A 370 -11.30 9.85 -33.72
C ASP A 370 -12.31 8.90 -33.09
N TYR A 371 -11.88 7.71 -32.65
CA TYR A 371 -12.75 6.76 -31.96
C TYR A 371 -13.14 7.26 -30.57
N LEU A 372 -12.17 7.76 -29.81
CA LEU A 372 -12.42 8.27 -28.45
C LEU A 372 -13.20 9.60 -28.47
N ASP A 373 -13.08 10.42 -29.52
CA ASP A 373 -13.80 11.70 -29.69
C ASP A 373 -15.31 11.50 -29.91
N GLN A 374 -15.74 10.32 -30.37
CA GLN A 374 -17.17 9.99 -30.52
C GLN A 374 -17.88 9.90 -29.16
N ALA A 375 -17.13 9.62 -28.09
CA ALA A 375 -17.67 9.41 -26.77
C ALA A 375 -17.63 10.72 -25.95
N VAL A 376 -18.81 11.34 -25.82
CA VAL A 376 -19.01 12.60 -25.08
C VAL A 376 -18.34 12.53 -23.71
N GLY A 377 -17.49 13.51 -23.39
CA GLY A 377 -16.88 13.69 -22.07
C GLY A 377 -15.88 12.62 -21.64
N PHE A 378 -15.64 11.56 -22.44
CA PHE A 378 -14.73 10.48 -22.06
C PHE A 378 -13.30 11.00 -21.91
N GLN A 379 -12.74 11.61 -22.95
CA GLN A 379 -11.36 12.11 -22.90
C GLN A 379 -11.19 13.23 -21.88
N ASP A 380 -12.19 14.11 -21.75
CA ASP A 380 -12.18 15.22 -20.79
C ASP A 380 -12.05 14.70 -19.36
N ALA A 381 -12.65 13.56 -19.03
CA ALA A 381 -12.56 12.96 -17.70
C ALA A 381 -11.15 12.54 -17.30
N TYR A 382 -10.31 12.19 -18.27
CA TYR A 382 -8.92 11.76 -18.05
C TYR A 382 -7.91 12.91 -18.28
N ASN A 383 -8.35 14.03 -18.86
CA ASN A 383 -7.52 15.22 -19.10
C ASN A 383 -7.55 16.17 -17.90
N ASN A 384 -7.14 15.69 -16.72
CA ASN A 384 -7.08 16.52 -15.52
C ASN A 384 -5.77 17.33 -15.47
N PRO A 385 -5.81 18.67 -15.44
CA PRO A 385 -4.61 19.48 -15.39
C PRO A 385 -3.83 19.18 -14.09
N GLY A 386 -2.54 18.89 -14.21
CA GLY A 386 -1.68 18.65 -13.05
C GLY A 386 -1.46 19.92 -12.19
N CYS A 387 -0.81 19.77 -11.04
CA CYS A 387 -0.39 20.93 -10.25
C CYS A 387 0.74 21.71 -10.94
N ASN A 388 0.78 23.02 -10.73
CA ASN A 388 1.89 23.88 -11.14
C ASN A 388 2.48 24.59 -9.90
N PRO A 389 3.76 24.38 -9.53
CA PRO A 389 4.72 23.45 -10.16
C PRO A 389 4.29 21.99 -10.02
N SER A 390 4.82 21.14 -10.91
CA SER A 390 4.49 19.71 -10.92
C SER A 390 4.78 19.06 -9.57
N ARG A 391 3.86 18.19 -9.15
CA ARG A 391 3.98 17.36 -7.94
C ARG A 391 4.22 15.89 -8.25
N SER A 392 4.54 15.57 -9.51
CA SER A 392 4.82 14.19 -9.91
C SER A 392 5.94 13.59 -9.06
N ILE A 393 5.85 12.29 -8.83
CA ILE A 393 6.88 11.52 -8.13
C ILE A 393 7.99 11.19 -9.12
N VAL A 394 9.17 11.74 -8.88
CA VAL A 394 10.33 11.56 -9.77
C VAL A 394 10.99 10.21 -9.48
N PHE A 395 10.76 9.25 -10.37
CA PHE A 395 11.31 7.89 -10.30
C PHE A 395 12.64 7.81 -11.05
N CYS A 396 13.73 7.51 -10.34
CA CYS A 396 15.05 7.39 -10.94
C CYS A 396 15.34 5.97 -11.43
N THR A 397 15.73 5.86 -12.71
CA THR A 397 16.10 4.61 -13.38
C THR A 397 17.58 4.59 -13.76
N LYS A 398 18.19 3.40 -13.81
CA LYS A 398 19.63 3.18 -14.04
C LYS A 398 19.96 2.58 -15.40
N SER A 399 18.96 2.35 -16.26
CA SER A 399 19.16 1.82 -17.61
C SER A 399 18.11 2.33 -18.60
N LEU A 400 18.37 2.19 -19.90
CA LEU A 400 17.40 2.58 -20.94
C LEU A 400 16.14 1.72 -20.91
N ILE A 401 16.28 0.43 -20.60
CA ILE A 401 15.12 -0.49 -20.53
C ILE A 401 14.24 -0.20 -19.32
N GLU A 402 14.84 0.16 -18.18
CA GLU A 402 14.10 0.63 -17.00
C GLU A 402 13.38 1.94 -17.28
N LEU A 403 14.06 2.91 -17.92
CA LEU A 403 13.42 4.17 -18.31
C LEU A 403 12.21 3.90 -19.21
N SER A 404 12.35 3.03 -20.21
CA SER A 404 11.25 2.69 -21.10
C SER A 404 10.07 2.07 -20.36
N LYS A 405 10.30 1.08 -19.48
CA LYS A 405 9.24 0.48 -18.66
C LYS A 405 8.59 1.51 -17.71
N CYS A 406 9.40 2.36 -17.10
CA CYS A 406 8.93 3.43 -16.21
C CYS A 406 8.07 4.44 -16.96
N SER A 407 8.46 4.86 -18.17
CA SER A 407 7.66 5.77 -18.99
C SER A 407 6.30 5.17 -19.36
N TRP A 408 6.24 3.88 -19.73
CA TRP A 408 4.95 3.20 -19.93
C TRP A 408 4.12 3.12 -18.65
N LEU A 409 4.78 2.84 -17.51
CA LEU A 409 4.13 2.84 -16.20
C LEU A 409 3.57 4.23 -15.84
N GLN A 410 4.30 5.30 -16.18
CA GLN A 410 3.86 6.68 -15.97
C GLN A 410 2.56 6.95 -16.72
N GLU A 411 2.50 6.67 -18.03
CA GLU A 411 1.30 6.94 -18.83
C GLU A 411 0.10 6.12 -18.34
N VAL A 412 0.27 4.81 -18.13
CA VAL A 412 -0.84 3.95 -17.68
C VAL A 412 -1.29 4.29 -16.26
N ALA A 413 -0.37 4.65 -15.35
CA ALA A 413 -0.75 5.08 -14.00
C ALA A 413 -1.62 6.32 -14.04
N THR A 414 -1.31 7.29 -14.92
CA THR A 414 -2.14 8.48 -15.11
C THR A 414 -3.51 8.13 -15.69
N VAL A 415 -3.59 7.25 -16.69
CA VAL A 415 -4.89 6.80 -17.25
C VAL A 415 -5.77 6.17 -16.17
N TYR A 416 -5.19 5.36 -15.29
CA TYR A 416 -5.96 4.68 -14.24
C TYR A 416 -6.17 5.52 -12.97
N GLY A 417 -5.85 6.81 -13.01
CA GLY A 417 -6.18 7.77 -11.94
C GLY A 417 -5.20 7.83 -10.77
N VAL A 418 -3.96 7.33 -10.93
CA VAL A 418 -2.94 7.41 -9.88
C VAL A 418 -2.51 8.86 -9.67
N GLU A 419 -2.56 9.32 -8.41
CA GLU A 419 -2.23 10.68 -8.03
C GLU A 419 -1.39 10.75 -6.74
N PRO A 420 -0.28 11.51 -6.69
CA PRO A 420 0.35 12.24 -7.80
C PRO A 420 0.87 11.29 -8.89
N GLY A 421 0.89 11.77 -10.14
CA GLY A 421 1.44 11.01 -11.25
C GLY A 421 2.95 10.76 -11.12
N LEU A 422 3.50 9.92 -11.99
CA LEU A 422 4.94 9.65 -12.02
C LEU A 422 5.68 10.60 -12.97
N GLN A 423 6.97 10.76 -12.76
CA GLN A 423 7.90 11.30 -13.74
C GLN A 423 9.16 10.45 -13.76
N CYS A 424 9.49 9.85 -14.89
CA CYS A 424 10.66 8.97 -14.97
C CYS A 424 11.91 9.70 -15.47
N ILE A 425 13.01 9.59 -14.73
CA ILE A 425 14.33 10.07 -15.17
C ILE A 425 15.31 8.91 -15.26
N ARG A 426 16.35 9.08 -16.07
CA ARG A 426 17.43 8.09 -16.21
C ARG A 426 18.77 8.70 -15.85
N THR A 427 19.58 7.92 -15.14
CA THR A 427 21.00 8.20 -14.94
C THR A 427 21.87 7.07 -15.52
N GLU A 428 23.18 7.25 -15.47
CA GLU A 428 24.14 6.26 -16.01
C GLU A 428 24.42 5.10 -15.05
N SER A 429 24.11 5.24 -13.76
CA SER A 429 24.42 4.23 -12.75
C SER A 429 23.51 4.33 -11.54
N LEU A 430 23.42 3.23 -10.78
CA LEU A 430 22.69 3.21 -9.52
C LEU A 430 23.19 4.29 -8.54
N ASP A 431 24.52 4.51 -8.48
CA ASP A 431 25.14 5.52 -7.62
C ASP A 431 24.68 6.95 -7.95
N LYS A 432 24.59 7.29 -9.24
CA LYS A 432 24.05 8.59 -9.66
C LYS A 432 22.56 8.74 -9.31
N CYS A 433 21.77 7.66 -9.42
CA CYS A 433 20.38 7.71 -8.97
C CYS A 433 20.25 7.88 -7.46
N MET A 434 21.01 7.11 -6.65
CA MET A 434 21.01 7.24 -5.20
C MET A 434 21.44 8.66 -4.77
N ALA A 435 22.45 9.24 -5.43
CA ALA A 435 22.86 10.62 -5.22
C ALA A 435 21.74 11.63 -5.52
N LYS A 436 21.01 11.46 -6.63
CA LYS A 436 19.88 12.35 -6.97
C LYS A 436 18.72 12.24 -6.00
N VAL A 437 18.43 11.06 -5.48
CA VAL A 437 17.42 10.92 -4.40
C VAL A 437 17.94 11.54 -3.10
N GLY A 438 19.23 11.37 -2.81
CA GLY A 438 19.90 12.00 -1.66
C GLY A 438 19.89 13.53 -1.73
N SER A 439 20.00 14.12 -2.93
CA SER A 439 19.94 15.57 -3.15
C SER A 439 18.52 16.11 -3.38
N LYS A 440 17.49 15.25 -3.36
CA LYS A 440 16.07 15.59 -3.62
C LYS A 440 15.79 16.06 -5.07
N ASP A 441 16.67 15.75 -6.02
CA ASP A 441 16.42 15.90 -7.47
C ASP A 441 15.50 14.79 -8.01
N ALA A 442 15.43 13.68 -7.29
CA ALA A 442 14.52 12.57 -7.52
C ALA A 442 13.87 12.16 -6.18
N ASP A 443 12.68 11.58 -6.24
CA ASP A 443 11.96 11.16 -5.03
C ASP A 443 12.28 9.73 -4.64
N VAL A 444 12.40 8.84 -5.64
CA VAL A 444 12.51 7.40 -5.40
C VAL A 444 13.54 6.74 -6.32
N VAL A 445 14.19 5.70 -5.79
CA VAL A 445 15.03 4.76 -6.54
C VAL A 445 14.85 3.35 -5.99
N ILE A 446 14.81 2.34 -6.85
CA ILE A 446 14.83 0.95 -6.39
C ILE A 446 16.27 0.44 -6.23
N VAL A 447 16.55 -0.15 -5.07
CA VAL A 447 17.84 -0.75 -4.74
C VAL A 447 17.65 -2.21 -4.35
N ASP A 448 18.60 -3.06 -4.71
CA ASP A 448 18.60 -4.48 -4.34
C ASP A 448 18.99 -4.71 -2.87
N GLN A 449 19.03 -5.98 -2.46
CA GLN A 449 19.40 -6.37 -1.10
C GLN A 449 20.83 -5.96 -0.71
N ASP A 450 21.78 -5.96 -1.65
CA ASP A 450 23.21 -5.76 -1.38
C ASP A 450 23.59 -4.28 -1.34
N ASN A 451 22.86 -3.43 -2.07
CA ASN A 451 23.07 -1.98 -2.12
C ASN A 451 22.35 -1.19 -1.02
N ALA A 452 21.55 -1.87 -0.22
CA ALA A 452 20.69 -1.31 0.82
C ALA A 452 21.40 -0.49 1.89
N LEU A 453 22.45 -1.08 2.47
CA LEU A 453 23.25 -0.46 3.52
C LEU A 453 24.02 0.73 2.94
N ARG A 454 24.56 0.55 1.72
CA ARG A 454 25.26 1.59 0.97
C ARG A 454 24.35 2.79 0.70
N ALA A 455 23.12 2.56 0.23
CA ALA A 455 22.11 3.58 0.01
C ALA A 455 21.81 4.39 1.29
N GLN A 456 21.68 3.72 2.43
CA GLN A 456 21.46 4.39 3.71
C GLN A 456 22.68 5.19 4.17
N ARG A 457 23.87 4.58 4.08
CA ARG A 457 25.08 5.17 4.66
C ARG A 457 25.67 6.29 3.82
N ASP A 458 25.78 6.07 2.53
CA ASP A 458 26.57 6.94 1.65
C ASP A 458 25.69 8.02 0.99
N TYR A 459 24.37 7.81 0.96
CA TYR A 459 23.43 8.68 0.26
C TYR A 459 22.28 9.20 1.13
N GLY A 460 22.23 8.84 2.43
CA GLY A 460 21.19 9.30 3.34
C GLY A 460 19.78 8.83 2.96
N LEU A 461 19.68 7.64 2.36
CA LEU A 461 18.38 7.09 1.95
C LEU A 461 17.77 6.20 3.03
N ARG A 462 16.48 5.89 2.91
CA ARG A 462 15.81 4.88 3.74
C ARG A 462 14.78 4.09 2.92
N PRO A 463 14.57 2.80 3.24
CA PRO A 463 13.53 2.03 2.57
C PRO A 463 12.13 2.47 3.01
N MET A 464 11.23 2.61 2.03
CA MET A 464 9.81 2.88 2.27
C MET A 464 8.96 1.63 1.99
N LEU A 465 9.18 1.00 0.84
CA LEU A 465 8.46 -0.19 0.38
C LEU A 465 9.45 -1.29 -0.01
N TYR A 466 9.03 -2.54 0.16
CA TYR A 466 9.80 -3.75 -0.06
C TYR A 466 9.09 -4.62 -1.09
N GLU A 467 9.86 -5.19 -2.01
CA GLU A 467 9.37 -6.25 -2.88
C GLU A 467 9.11 -7.51 -2.06
N HIS A 468 7.85 -7.96 -2.05
CA HIS A 468 7.43 -9.11 -1.27
C HIS A 468 6.93 -10.24 -2.18
N SER A 469 7.28 -11.47 -1.79
CA SER A 469 6.72 -12.71 -2.34
C SER A 469 6.41 -13.68 -1.20
N SER A 470 5.25 -14.34 -1.28
CA SER A 470 4.87 -15.43 -0.38
C SER A 470 5.72 -16.69 -0.57
N ASN A 471 6.22 -16.94 -1.79
CA ASN A 471 7.10 -18.06 -2.09
C ASN A 471 8.49 -17.84 -1.49
N ALA A 472 8.91 -18.74 -0.60
CA ALA A 472 10.22 -18.73 0.04
C ALA A 472 11.40 -18.75 -0.96
N LEU A 473 11.24 -19.40 -2.13
CA LEU A 473 12.28 -19.43 -3.18
C LEU A 473 12.54 -18.05 -3.81
N HIS A 474 11.58 -17.15 -3.70
CA HIS A 474 11.65 -15.80 -4.26
C HIS A 474 12.05 -14.76 -3.21
N LYS A 475 12.35 -15.21 -1.97
CA LYS A 475 12.95 -14.40 -0.92
C LYS A 475 14.46 -14.57 -0.98
N TYR A 476 15.20 -13.53 -0.62
CA TYR A 476 16.65 -13.64 -0.50
C TYR A 476 17.00 -14.33 0.83
N MET A 477 16.88 -15.67 0.86
CA MET A 477 17.19 -16.50 2.02
C MET A 477 18.67 -16.86 2.04
N ILE A 478 19.41 -16.46 3.07
CA ILE A 478 20.86 -16.68 3.14
C ILE A 478 21.17 -18.02 3.80
N VAL A 479 21.85 -18.90 3.07
CA VAL A 479 22.30 -20.22 3.52
C VAL A 479 23.82 -20.29 3.57
N ALA A 480 24.36 -21.10 4.48
CA ALA A 480 25.78 -21.44 4.48
C ALA A 480 25.97 -22.76 3.70
N VAL A 481 26.79 -22.74 2.66
CA VAL A 481 27.07 -23.91 1.80
C VAL A 481 28.50 -24.37 2.02
N VAL A 482 28.68 -25.68 2.20
CA VAL A 482 29.98 -26.31 2.45
C VAL A 482 30.12 -27.59 1.62
N THR A 483 31.34 -28.09 1.49
CA THR A 483 31.57 -29.44 0.95
C THR A 483 31.07 -30.52 1.92
N LYS A 484 30.52 -31.60 1.38
CA LYS A 484 30.08 -32.76 2.16
C LYS A 484 31.27 -33.40 2.85
N GLY A 485 31.08 -33.82 4.10
CA GLY A 485 32.12 -34.49 4.88
C GLY A 485 33.16 -33.57 5.52
N ILE A 486 33.03 -32.25 5.41
CA ILE A 486 33.97 -31.28 6.01
C ILE A 486 34.04 -31.30 7.55
N GLY A 487 33.13 -32.03 8.22
CA GLY A 487 33.18 -32.29 9.66
C GLY A 487 32.78 -31.12 10.56
N LEU A 488 32.19 -30.05 10.00
CA LEU A 488 31.70 -28.90 10.76
C LEU A 488 30.42 -29.28 11.54
N ARG A 489 30.40 -28.98 12.84
CA ARG A 489 29.28 -29.22 13.76
C ARG A 489 28.67 -27.90 14.23
N SER A 490 29.57 -26.96 14.48
CA SER A 490 29.47 -25.64 15.06
C SER A 490 29.56 -24.43 14.14
N GLY A 491 28.79 -23.36 14.33
CA GLY A 491 29.20 -22.03 13.86
C GLY A 491 30.55 -21.60 14.45
N TYR A 492 30.92 -22.12 15.63
CA TYR A 492 32.24 -21.96 16.23
C TYR A 492 33.36 -22.57 15.36
N ASP A 493 33.08 -23.64 14.62
CA ASP A 493 34.08 -24.36 13.80
C ASP A 493 34.45 -23.58 12.52
N LEU A 494 33.70 -22.52 12.22
CA LEU A 494 33.98 -21.59 11.12
C LEU A 494 35.05 -20.55 11.47
N ARG A 495 35.45 -20.44 12.76
CA ARG A 495 36.49 -19.51 13.18
C ARG A 495 37.83 -19.87 12.52
N ASN A 496 38.53 -18.86 12.00
CA ASN A 496 39.80 -19.00 11.28
C ASN A 496 39.72 -19.90 10.03
N ARG A 497 38.52 -20.08 9.45
CA ARG A 497 38.34 -20.67 8.11
C ARG A 497 38.31 -19.58 7.05
N LYS A 498 38.40 -19.97 5.78
CA LYS A 498 38.12 -19.09 4.63
C LYS A 498 36.64 -19.15 4.30
N ALA A 499 36.06 -18.00 3.93
CA ALA A 499 34.68 -17.89 3.51
C ALA A 499 34.52 -17.09 2.21
N CYS A 500 33.50 -17.41 1.41
CA CYS A 500 33.11 -16.66 0.22
C CYS A 500 31.81 -15.89 0.48
N PHE A 501 31.82 -14.58 0.22
CA PHE A 501 30.64 -13.72 0.25
C PHE A 501 30.31 -13.18 -1.15
N PRO A 502 29.02 -12.94 -1.48
CA PRO A 502 28.61 -12.30 -2.72
C PRO A 502 29.14 -10.87 -2.84
N HIS A 503 29.01 -10.11 -1.74
CA HIS A 503 29.36 -8.70 -1.70
C HIS A 503 29.78 -8.30 -0.27
N TYR A 504 30.82 -7.47 -0.17
CA TYR A 504 31.18 -6.84 1.10
C TYR A 504 30.08 -5.87 1.50
N GLU A 505 29.62 -5.91 2.76
CA GLU A 505 28.46 -5.14 3.25
C GLU A 505 27.11 -5.47 2.56
N GLY A 506 27.07 -6.53 1.75
CA GLY A 506 25.85 -7.07 1.19
C GLY A 506 25.01 -7.86 2.19
N ALA A 507 23.85 -8.35 1.76
CA ALA A 507 22.88 -9.01 2.63
C ALA A 507 23.46 -10.24 3.35
N ALA A 508 24.21 -11.10 2.64
CA ALA A 508 24.82 -12.28 3.24
C ALA A 508 25.91 -11.95 4.26
N HIS A 509 26.74 -10.94 3.98
CA HIS A 509 27.76 -10.44 4.91
C HIS A 509 27.12 -9.92 6.20
N LEU A 510 26.07 -9.12 6.07
CA LEU A 510 25.33 -8.58 7.21
C LEU A 510 24.58 -9.64 8.02
N ALA A 511 24.04 -10.67 7.36
CA ALA A 511 23.39 -11.80 8.03
C ALA A 511 24.38 -12.61 8.89
N VAL A 512 25.59 -12.88 8.36
CA VAL A 512 26.65 -13.55 9.12
C VAL A 512 27.14 -12.68 10.27
N MET A 513 27.40 -11.40 10.02
CA MET A 513 27.82 -10.47 11.07
C MET A 513 26.77 -10.41 12.20
N THR A 514 25.48 -10.32 11.86
CA THR A 514 24.37 -10.35 12.83
C THR A 514 24.31 -11.68 13.58
N SER A 515 24.52 -12.80 12.90
CA SER A 515 24.48 -14.14 13.51
C SER A 515 25.62 -14.39 14.49
N LEU A 516 26.86 -14.02 14.12
CA LEU A 516 28.04 -14.10 14.99
C LEU A 516 27.86 -13.27 16.26
N ARG A 517 27.28 -12.08 16.09
CA ARG A 517 26.94 -11.14 17.15
C ARG A 517 25.86 -11.68 18.08
N ASN A 518 24.74 -12.17 17.55
CA ASN A 518 23.63 -12.71 18.34
C ASN A 518 24.06 -13.93 19.19
N HIS A 519 24.97 -14.74 18.68
CA HIS A 519 25.49 -15.92 19.38
C HIS A 519 26.73 -15.61 20.23
N SER A 520 27.20 -14.36 20.25
CA SER A 520 28.43 -13.94 20.97
C SER A 520 29.68 -14.73 20.57
N ILE A 521 29.80 -15.14 19.30
CA ILE A 521 30.87 -16.02 18.79
C ILE A 521 32.05 -15.21 18.22
N GLY A 522 31.84 -13.96 17.79
CA GLY A 522 32.92 -13.08 17.34
C GLY A 522 32.45 -11.85 16.53
N ASP A 523 33.42 -11.04 16.10
CA ASP A 523 33.24 -9.98 15.08
C ASP A 523 33.74 -10.53 13.73
N ILE A 524 32.92 -10.39 12.69
CA ILE A 524 33.21 -10.85 11.33
C ILE A 524 34.58 -10.37 10.82
N ARG A 525 35.03 -9.19 11.25
CA ARG A 525 36.34 -8.60 10.87
C ARG A 525 37.56 -9.40 11.28
N ASN A 526 37.46 -10.25 12.29
CA ASN A 526 38.56 -11.11 12.75
C ASN A 526 38.13 -12.57 12.85
N PHE A 527 36.98 -12.94 12.28
CA PHE A 527 36.42 -14.28 12.44
C PHE A 527 36.88 -15.24 11.34
N PHE A 528 36.95 -14.76 10.11
CA PHE A 528 37.48 -15.50 8.96
C PHE A 528 38.91 -15.05 8.67
N THR A 529 39.66 -15.88 7.94
CA THR A 529 41.05 -15.55 7.55
C THR A 529 41.11 -14.57 6.39
N ASP A 530 42.26 -13.89 6.23
CA ASP A 530 42.52 -12.94 5.15
C ASP A 530 42.33 -13.50 3.74
N GLY A 531 42.47 -14.82 3.58
CA GLY A 531 42.22 -15.51 2.32
C GLY A 531 40.73 -15.68 1.95
N SER A 532 39.81 -15.13 2.73
CA SER A 532 38.38 -15.11 2.43
C SER A 532 38.05 -14.10 1.33
N CYS A 533 36.91 -14.28 0.64
CA CYS A 533 36.47 -13.42 -0.45
C CYS A 533 35.31 -12.50 -0.09
N ASN A 534 35.41 -11.24 -0.52
CA ASN A 534 34.40 -10.18 -0.33
C ASN A 534 33.96 -10.01 1.14
N TRP A 535 34.83 -10.36 2.08
CA TRP A 535 34.56 -10.29 3.52
C TRP A 535 35.10 -8.99 4.16
N HIS A 536 36.07 -8.33 3.49
CA HIS A 536 36.70 -7.06 3.88
C HIS A 536 36.92 -6.17 2.65
N ARG A 537 37.00 -4.84 2.85
CA ARG A 537 37.16 -3.83 1.78
C ARG A 537 38.44 -3.99 0.95
N SER A 538 39.50 -4.55 1.55
CA SER A 538 40.81 -4.79 0.92
C SER A 538 41.08 -6.27 0.59
N GLY A 539 40.07 -7.13 0.67
CA GLY A 539 40.23 -8.56 0.37
C GLY A 539 40.52 -8.77 -1.11
N ASN A 540 41.71 -9.30 -1.41
CA ASN A 540 42.11 -9.63 -2.78
C ASN A 540 41.34 -10.87 -3.28
N CYS A 541 40.21 -10.66 -3.92
CA CYS A 541 39.52 -11.72 -4.66
C CYS A 541 39.28 -11.31 -6.11
N ALA A 542 39.36 -12.31 -6.99
CA ALA A 542 39.07 -12.12 -8.41
C ALA A 542 37.62 -11.65 -8.59
N ALA A 543 37.39 -10.71 -9.52
CA ALA A 543 36.05 -10.17 -9.80
C ALA A 543 35.02 -11.26 -10.17
N GLN A 544 35.47 -12.41 -10.66
CA GLN A 544 34.63 -13.57 -10.96
C GLN A 544 33.98 -14.23 -9.72
N TYR A 545 34.41 -13.88 -8.50
CA TYR A 545 33.86 -14.38 -7.24
C TYR A 545 32.84 -13.42 -6.61
N SER A 546 32.50 -12.32 -7.28
CA SER A 546 31.44 -11.41 -6.84
C SER A 546 30.05 -11.92 -7.22
N GLY A 547 29.04 -11.56 -6.42
CA GLY A 547 27.66 -12.05 -6.55
C GLY A 547 27.48 -13.47 -6.01
N ASP A 548 26.24 -13.92 -5.88
CA ASP A 548 25.92 -15.25 -5.33
C ASP A 548 26.57 -16.39 -6.15
N GLU A 549 26.49 -16.32 -7.48
CA GLU A 549 27.13 -17.29 -8.36
C GLU A 549 28.66 -17.28 -8.22
N GLY A 550 29.25 -16.10 -8.05
CA GLY A 550 30.69 -15.95 -7.83
C GLY A 550 31.13 -16.51 -6.48
N ALA A 551 30.35 -16.29 -5.42
CA ALA A 551 30.62 -16.85 -4.11
C ALA A 551 30.49 -18.39 -4.11
N MET A 552 29.52 -18.94 -4.84
CA MET A 552 29.44 -20.39 -5.10
C MET A 552 30.65 -20.90 -5.90
N ARG A 553 31.09 -20.17 -6.93
CA ARG A 553 32.27 -20.52 -7.72
C ARG A 553 33.54 -20.53 -6.86
N CYS A 554 33.69 -19.56 -5.97
CA CYS A 554 34.79 -19.48 -4.99
C CYS A 554 34.88 -20.74 -4.11
N LEU A 555 33.74 -21.31 -3.70
CA LEU A 555 33.69 -22.60 -3.00
C LEU A 555 34.01 -23.78 -3.93
N GLN A 556 33.50 -23.78 -5.17
CA GLN A 556 33.75 -24.83 -6.18
C GLN A 556 35.21 -24.94 -6.61
N ASP A 557 35.91 -23.81 -6.63
CA ASP A 557 37.33 -23.69 -6.97
C ASP A 557 38.24 -24.03 -5.77
N GLY A 558 37.65 -24.35 -4.60
CA GLY A 558 38.40 -24.71 -3.39
C GLY A 558 39.13 -23.54 -2.74
N VAL A 559 38.75 -22.29 -3.06
CA VAL A 559 39.36 -21.08 -2.49
C VAL A 559 39.01 -20.95 -1.01
N ALA A 560 37.83 -21.41 -0.61
CA ALA A 560 37.32 -21.35 0.75
C ALA A 560 36.56 -22.61 1.16
N GLU A 561 36.32 -22.77 2.46
CA GLU A 561 35.58 -23.91 3.01
C GLU A 561 34.06 -23.70 3.11
N VAL A 562 33.60 -22.45 3.10
CA VAL A 562 32.18 -22.09 3.20
C VAL A 562 31.83 -20.94 2.27
N ALA A 563 30.64 -20.98 1.64
CA ALA A 563 30.05 -19.86 0.94
C ALA A 563 28.71 -19.47 1.56
N PHE A 564 28.46 -18.17 1.73
CA PHE A 564 27.18 -17.65 2.22
C PHE A 564 26.40 -17.04 1.07
N VAL A 565 25.39 -17.74 0.57
CA VAL A 565 24.69 -17.38 -0.67
C VAL A 565 23.18 -17.49 -0.53
N SER A 566 22.45 -16.98 -1.52
CA SER A 566 21.01 -17.23 -1.62
C SER A 566 20.68 -18.72 -1.81
N TYR A 567 19.60 -19.16 -1.17
CA TYR A 567 19.09 -20.53 -1.31
C TYR A 567 18.75 -20.88 -2.77
N GLU A 568 18.24 -19.91 -3.53
CA GLU A 568 17.96 -20.06 -4.97
C GLU A 568 19.22 -20.44 -5.74
N THR A 569 20.33 -19.74 -5.51
CA THR A 569 21.62 -20.03 -6.16
C THR A 569 22.13 -21.43 -5.79
N PHE A 570 22.06 -21.82 -4.51
CA PHE A 570 22.42 -23.17 -4.10
C PHE A 570 21.57 -24.24 -4.81
N LYS A 571 20.26 -24.01 -4.93
CA LYS A 571 19.34 -24.92 -5.61
C LYS A 571 19.66 -25.02 -7.10
N ALA A 572 19.96 -23.90 -7.76
CA ALA A 572 20.36 -23.87 -9.17
C ALA A 572 21.65 -24.66 -9.40
N VAL A 573 22.67 -24.48 -8.55
CA VAL A 573 23.91 -25.25 -8.62
C VAL A 573 23.66 -26.75 -8.43
N LYS A 574 22.85 -27.13 -7.43
CA LYS A 574 22.51 -28.53 -7.17
C LYS A 574 21.72 -29.19 -8.31
N ALA A 575 20.92 -28.40 -9.04
CA ALA A 575 20.16 -28.86 -10.20
C ALA A 575 21.03 -28.97 -11.48
N SER A 576 22.23 -28.38 -11.50
CA SER A 576 23.15 -28.54 -12.62
C SER A 576 23.70 -29.97 -12.67
N ASN A 577 23.76 -30.58 -13.86
CA ASN A 577 24.29 -31.94 -14.08
C ASN A 577 25.84 -32.04 -13.94
N SER A 578 26.47 -31.16 -13.15
CA SER A 578 27.91 -31.25 -12.91
C SER A 578 28.20 -32.29 -11.81
N SER A 579 29.22 -33.13 -12.02
CA SER A 579 29.63 -34.14 -11.02
C SER A 579 29.96 -33.53 -9.66
N LYS A 580 30.47 -32.29 -9.62
CA LYS A 580 30.74 -31.51 -8.41
C LYS A 580 29.48 -30.98 -7.70
N ALA A 581 28.32 -30.89 -8.36
CA ALA A 581 27.09 -30.36 -7.74
C ALA A 581 26.58 -31.22 -6.57
N HIS A 582 26.86 -32.53 -6.61
CA HIS A 582 26.49 -33.46 -5.53
C HIS A 582 27.39 -33.37 -4.30
N ASP A 583 28.51 -32.64 -4.37
CA ASP A 583 29.50 -32.56 -3.30
C ASP A 583 29.19 -31.46 -2.27
N PHE A 584 28.16 -30.63 -2.49
CA PHE A 584 27.83 -29.53 -1.59
C PHE A 584 26.57 -29.80 -0.75
N THR A 585 26.53 -29.23 0.45
CA THR A 585 25.39 -29.30 1.35
C THR A 585 25.20 -27.99 2.13
N ILE A 586 23.98 -27.74 2.58
CA ILE A 586 23.69 -26.64 3.51
C ILE A 586 24.21 -27.02 4.90
N PHE A 587 24.94 -26.10 5.51
CA PHE A 587 25.41 -26.15 6.88
C PHE A 587 24.56 -25.25 7.77
N CYS A 588 24.30 -25.71 9.00
CA CYS A 588 23.57 -24.97 10.02
C CYS A 588 24.53 -24.42 11.08
N PRO A 589 25.14 -23.25 10.86
CA PRO A 589 26.16 -22.75 11.78
C PRO A 589 25.58 -22.37 13.14
N PHE A 590 24.38 -21.80 13.20
CA PHE A 590 23.93 -21.12 14.42
C PHE A 590 22.65 -21.69 15.05
N ASN A 591 21.91 -22.55 14.35
CA ASN A 591 20.66 -23.15 14.84
C ASN A 591 20.63 -24.67 14.63
N ARG A 592 19.89 -25.42 15.46
CA ARG A 592 19.51 -26.82 15.14
C ARG A 592 18.27 -26.81 14.22
N PRO A 593 18.21 -27.63 13.16
CA PRO A 593 17.02 -27.68 12.30
C PRO A 593 15.82 -28.18 13.12
N VAL A 594 14.75 -27.38 13.16
CA VAL A 594 13.51 -27.73 13.87
C VAL A 594 12.62 -28.56 12.94
N LYS A 595 12.48 -29.86 13.22
CA LYS A 595 11.70 -30.89 12.49
C LYS A 595 12.23 -31.29 11.10
N ASN A 596 11.98 -32.55 10.74
CA ASN A 596 12.29 -33.14 9.43
C ASN A 596 11.68 -32.27 8.32
N ASN A 597 12.55 -31.74 7.43
CA ASN A 597 12.29 -30.83 6.30
C ASN A 597 12.38 -29.31 6.55
N ALA A 598 12.80 -28.80 7.71
CA ALA A 598 13.06 -27.35 7.85
C ALA A 598 14.35 -26.92 7.14
N LEU A 599 14.22 -26.04 6.13
CA LEU A 599 15.34 -25.37 5.48
C LEU A 599 16.12 -24.54 6.51
N CYS A 600 17.44 -24.66 6.49
CA CYS A 600 18.34 -23.98 7.42
C CYS A 600 18.96 -22.74 6.77
N TYR A 601 18.67 -21.56 7.33
CA TYR A 601 19.12 -20.28 6.81
C TYR A 601 19.42 -19.32 7.97
N LEU A 602 20.28 -18.32 7.73
CA LEU A 602 20.69 -17.34 8.73
C LEU A 602 19.64 -16.24 8.93
N GLY A 603 18.89 -15.95 7.87
CA GLY A 603 17.82 -14.96 7.80
C GLY A 603 17.40 -14.76 6.35
N TRP A 604 16.39 -13.93 6.14
CA TRP A 604 15.96 -13.54 4.80
C TRP A 604 15.72 -12.04 4.70
N THR A 605 15.86 -11.49 3.49
CA THR A 605 15.54 -10.09 3.20
C THR A 605 14.83 -9.96 1.85
N ALA A 606 14.27 -8.79 1.57
CA ALA A 606 13.62 -8.51 0.28
C ALA A 606 14.67 -8.37 -0.83
N MET A 607 14.36 -8.89 -2.02
CA MET A 607 15.23 -8.78 -3.22
C MET A 607 15.43 -7.32 -3.65
N GLY A 608 14.43 -6.47 -3.44
CA GLY A 608 14.55 -5.05 -3.71
C GLY A 608 13.64 -4.20 -2.85
N ARG A 609 13.97 -2.90 -2.82
CA ARG A 609 13.30 -1.89 -2.00
C ARG A 609 13.24 -0.57 -2.72
N ILE A 610 12.13 0.13 -2.55
CA ILE A 610 11.99 1.52 -2.96
C ILE A 610 12.55 2.40 -1.85
N MET A 611 13.61 3.14 -2.19
CA MET A 611 14.33 4.02 -1.30
C MET A 611 13.89 5.46 -1.52
N VAL A 612 13.77 6.20 -0.42
CA VAL A 612 13.51 7.65 -0.41
C VAL A 612 14.57 8.37 0.41
N ASN A 613 14.63 9.68 0.26
CA ASN A 613 15.47 10.53 1.10
C ASN A 613 15.06 10.41 2.58
N ASN A 614 16.02 10.32 3.50
CA ASN A 614 15.74 10.21 4.95
C ASN A 614 14.98 11.42 5.51
N GLU A 615 15.18 12.62 4.96
CA GLU A 615 14.53 13.89 5.33
C GLU A 615 13.22 14.14 4.57
N THR A 616 12.70 13.14 3.82
CA THR A 616 11.40 13.26 3.17
C THR A 616 10.32 13.56 4.22
N VAL A 617 9.63 14.69 4.06
CA VAL A 617 8.57 15.12 4.98
C VAL A 617 7.37 14.17 4.92
N SER A 618 6.67 13.99 6.04
CA SER A 618 5.57 13.01 6.17
C SER A 618 4.51 13.13 5.08
N ARG A 619 4.13 14.36 4.68
CA ARG A 619 3.17 14.59 3.58
C ARG A 619 3.64 13.97 2.27
N ARG A 620 4.87 14.27 1.85
CA ARG A 620 5.46 13.75 0.59
C ARG A 620 5.67 12.25 0.67
N GLU A 621 6.06 11.73 1.83
CA GLU A 621 6.14 10.28 2.06
C GLU A 621 4.78 9.59 1.87
N LYS A 622 3.70 10.16 2.40
CA LYS A 622 2.33 9.61 2.22
C LYS A 622 1.85 9.71 0.77
N GLU A 623 2.18 10.79 0.06
CA GLU A 623 1.92 10.91 -1.39
C GLU A 623 2.59 9.78 -2.16
N ILE A 624 3.91 9.60 -1.95
CA ILE A 624 4.69 8.55 -2.61
C ILE A 624 4.15 7.16 -2.24
N TYR A 625 3.87 6.93 -0.96
CA TYR A 625 3.35 5.67 -0.46
C TYR A 625 2.02 5.30 -1.12
N ASN A 626 1.04 6.21 -1.08
CA ASN A 626 -0.30 5.95 -1.61
C ASN A 626 -0.25 5.73 -3.13
N ALA A 627 0.45 6.58 -3.89
CA ALA A 627 0.58 6.41 -5.34
C ALA A 627 1.22 5.07 -5.72
N LEU A 628 2.31 4.66 -5.03
CA LEU A 628 2.95 3.37 -5.28
C LEU A 628 2.09 2.18 -4.84
N LYS A 629 1.28 2.32 -3.78
CA LYS A 629 0.31 1.30 -3.36
C LYS A 629 -0.87 1.19 -4.31
N ASP A 630 -1.31 2.28 -4.93
CA ASP A 630 -2.31 2.25 -6.00
C ASP A 630 -1.77 1.59 -7.26
N ILE A 631 -0.53 1.93 -7.67
CA ILE A 631 0.17 1.25 -8.76
C ILE A 631 0.28 -0.27 -8.49
N ASP A 632 0.66 -0.67 -7.29
CA ASP A 632 0.71 -2.08 -6.88
C ASP A 632 -0.69 -2.75 -6.90
N LYS A 633 -1.73 -2.06 -6.44
CA LYS A 633 -3.12 -2.53 -6.45
C LYS A 633 -3.68 -2.70 -7.88
N LEU A 634 -3.31 -1.81 -8.79
CA LEU A 634 -3.78 -1.76 -10.18
C LEU A 634 -3.00 -2.72 -11.09
N PHE A 635 -1.68 -2.75 -10.97
CA PHE A 635 -0.77 -3.39 -11.93
C PHE A 635 0.11 -4.50 -11.33
N GLY A 636 0.07 -4.70 -10.01
CA GLY A 636 0.76 -5.78 -9.31
C GLY A 636 0.09 -7.15 -9.46
N ARG A 637 0.41 -8.10 -8.57
CA ARG A 637 -0.22 -9.43 -8.57
C ARG A 637 -1.21 -9.54 -7.43
N LYS A 638 -2.46 -9.90 -7.74
CA LYS A 638 -3.49 -10.18 -6.73
C LYS A 638 -3.84 -11.66 -6.74
N ASN A 639 -3.63 -12.34 -5.62
CA ASN A 639 -3.88 -13.78 -5.47
C ASN A 639 -3.18 -14.62 -6.57
N GLY A 640 -1.98 -14.21 -6.98
CA GLY A 640 -1.22 -14.86 -8.06
C GLY A 640 -1.63 -14.45 -9.49
N ASN A 641 -2.73 -13.73 -9.67
CA ASN A 641 -3.18 -13.23 -10.97
C ASN A 641 -2.51 -11.89 -11.28
N LYS A 642 -2.00 -11.76 -12.50
CA LYS A 642 -1.40 -10.53 -13.03
C LYS A 642 -2.50 -9.60 -13.52
N ALA A 643 -2.26 -8.29 -13.45
CA ALA A 643 -3.15 -7.32 -14.08
C ALA A 643 -3.13 -7.47 -15.61
N GLU A 644 -4.29 -7.35 -16.23
CA GLU A 644 -4.43 -7.50 -17.68
C GLU A 644 -3.93 -6.30 -18.45
N ALA A 645 -4.06 -5.08 -17.90
CA ALA A 645 -3.66 -3.85 -18.59
C ALA A 645 -2.13 -3.70 -18.68
N PHE A 646 -1.45 -3.75 -17.54
CA PHE A 646 0.01 -3.61 -17.41
C PHE A 646 0.55 -4.54 -16.33
N ASN A 647 1.59 -5.30 -16.65
CA ASN A 647 2.25 -6.18 -15.69
C ASN A 647 3.45 -5.49 -15.04
N LEU A 648 3.23 -4.93 -13.84
CA LEU A 648 4.23 -4.17 -13.10
C LEU A 648 5.51 -4.97 -12.83
N TYR A 649 5.36 -6.21 -12.38
CA TYR A 649 6.49 -7.05 -11.97
C TYR A 649 7.04 -7.91 -13.09
N GLY A 650 6.30 -8.15 -14.18
CA GLY A 650 6.74 -9.06 -15.23
C GLY A 650 7.93 -8.56 -16.06
N PRO A 651 8.47 -9.45 -16.91
CA PRO A 651 9.50 -9.08 -17.86
C PRO A 651 9.00 -7.98 -18.80
N PHE A 652 9.93 -7.21 -19.34
CA PHE A 652 9.62 -6.10 -20.25
C PHE A 652 10.53 -6.17 -21.46
N ASP A 653 9.93 -6.21 -22.66
CA ASP A 653 10.63 -6.37 -23.95
C ASP A 653 11.66 -7.54 -23.93
N GLY A 654 11.25 -8.68 -23.38
CA GLY A 654 12.05 -9.91 -23.33
C GLY A 654 13.17 -9.90 -22.28
N ARG A 655 13.25 -8.87 -21.43
CA ARG A 655 14.19 -8.82 -20.30
C ARG A 655 13.46 -9.01 -18.98
N ASN A 656 14.00 -9.89 -18.14
CA ASN A 656 13.53 -10.13 -16.78
C ASN A 656 14.06 -9.08 -15.82
N ASN A 657 13.38 -8.90 -14.69
CA ASN A 657 13.78 -8.06 -13.58
C ASN A 657 14.01 -6.58 -13.97
N VAL A 658 13.17 -6.06 -14.86
CA VAL A 658 13.21 -4.66 -15.29
C VAL A 658 12.38 -3.84 -14.31
N LEU A 659 13.03 -2.86 -13.67
CA LEU A 659 12.50 -2.01 -12.60
C LEU A 659 12.25 -2.76 -11.29
N PHE A 660 11.45 -3.83 -11.34
CA PHE A 660 11.14 -4.71 -10.21
C PHE A 660 11.56 -6.14 -10.54
N ASN A 661 11.74 -6.98 -9.52
CA ASN A 661 11.98 -8.40 -9.67
C ASN A 661 10.72 -9.13 -10.18
N ASP A 662 10.89 -10.04 -11.14
CA ASP A 662 9.80 -10.81 -11.75
C ASP A 662 9.09 -11.74 -10.76
N ALA A 663 9.72 -12.03 -9.63
CA ALA A 663 9.16 -12.87 -8.60
C ALA A 663 8.26 -12.10 -7.62
N THR A 664 8.24 -10.78 -7.67
CA THR A 664 7.46 -9.91 -6.77
C THR A 664 5.95 -10.15 -6.94
N GLU A 665 5.26 -10.23 -5.80
CA GLU A 665 3.79 -10.36 -5.74
C GLU A 665 3.13 -9.05 -5.39
N ASN A 666 3.66 -8.34 -4.39
CA ASN A 666 3.14 -7.06 -3.92
C ASN A 666 4.24 -6.21 -3.27
N LEU A 667 3.97 -4.90 -3.12
CA LEU A 667 4.81 -4.03 -2.31
C LEU A 667 4.30 -4.00 -0.88
N ARG A 668 5.21 -4.20 0.08
CA ARG A 668 4.90 -4.10 1.51
C ARG A 668 5.66 -2.98 2.16
N ASN A 669 5.07 -2.31 3.14
CA ASN A 669 5.84 -1.49 4.08
C ASN A 669 6.53 -2.36 5.15
N ARG A 670 7.32 -1.70 6.00
CA ARG A 670 8.07 -2.38 7.08
C ARG A 670 7.14 -3.12 8.06
N ALA A 671 5.99 -2.56 8.43
CA ALA A 671 5.08 -3.20 9.37
C ALA A 671 4.36 -4.42 8.74
N GLU A 672 4.13 -4.40 7.43
CA GLU A 672 3.51 -5.49 6.67
C GLU A 672 4.50 -6.64 6.40
N ILE A 673 5.76 -6.33 6.10
CA ILE A 673 6.78 -7.37 5.88
C ILE A 673 7.15 -8.08 7.19
N LEU A 674 7.17 -7.37 8.32
CA LEU A 674 7.39 -7.94 9.65
C LEU A 674 6.24 -8.84 10.13
N ARG A 675 5.05 -8.72 9.53
CA ARG A 675 3.90 -9.60 9.78
C ARG A 675 3.92 -10.85 8.89
N ASP A 676 4.92 -11.00 8.03
CA ASP A 676 5.09 -12.22 7.24
C ASP A 676 5.33 -13.42 8.17
N LYS A 677 4.69 -14.55 7.86
CA LYS A 677 4.76 -15.77 8.68
C LYS A 677 6.14 -16.46 8.64
N SER A 678 7.05 -16.00 7.78
CA SER A 678 8.40 -16.56 7.68
C SER A 678 9.31 -15.88 8.69
N ASP A 679 9.77 -16.65 9.66
CA ASP A 679 10.70 -16.17 10.68
C ASP A 679 12.02 -15.68 10.08
N GLY A 680 12.71 -14.79 10.78
CA GLY A 680 14.08 -14.38 10.42
C GLY A 680 14.20 -13.32 9.33
N PHE A 681 13.15 -12.53 9.07
CA PHE A 681 13.31 -11.30 8.28
C PHE A 681 14.31 -10.37 8.97
N PHE A 682 15.32 -9.90 8.24
CA PHE A 682 16.20 -8.84 8.71
C PHE A 682 16.35 -7.77 7.64
N GLU A 683 16.54 -6.54 8.11
CA GLU A 683 16.75 -5.40 7.23
C GLU A 683 18.22 -4.95 7.27
N PRO A 684 18.93 -5.03 6.14
CA PRO A 684 20.22 -4.39 5.95
C PRO A 684 20.11 -2.90 6.26
N SER A 685 20.65 -2.48 7.39
CA SER A 685 20.60 -1.10 7.84
C SER A 685 21.92 -0.64 8.42
N GLN A 686 22.17 0.67 8.43
CA GLN A 686 23.26 1.22 9.24
C GLN A 686 23.13 0.75 10.68
N ALA A 687 21.90 0.55 11.11
CA ALA A 687 21.56 -0.20 12.30
C ALA A 687 22.15 -1.63 12.26
N SER A 688 21.92 -2.54 11.32
CA SER A 688 22.67 -3.82 11.32
C SER A 688 24.22 -3.71 11.29
N GLY A 689 24.81 -2.68 10.63
CA GLY A 689 26.25 -2.38 10.62
C GLY A 689 26.82 -1.81 11.94
N GLN A 690 26.12 -0.85 12.55
CA GLN A 690 26.48 -0.04 13.73
C GLN A 690 25.64 -0.34 14.99
N GLN A 691 24.49 -1.03 14.90
CA GLN A 691 23.85 -1.87 15.94
C GLN A 691 24.67 -3.14 16.17
N MET A 692 25.96 -2.93 16.43
CA MET A 692 26.58 -3.48 17.62
C MET A 692 27.87 -2.78 18.00
N PHE A 693 28.15 -1.59 17.45
CA PHE A 693 28.99 -0.57 18.10
C PHE A 693 28.17 0.27 19.08
N ASN A 694 26.87 0.36 18.86
CA ASN A 694 25.91 0.95 19.79
C ASN A 694 25.37 -0.04 20.84
N LYS A 695 25.94 -1.24 21.04
CA LYS A 695 25.65 -2.03 22.26
C LYS A 695 26.52 -1.65 23.48
N LYS A 696 27.51 -0.77 23.28
CA LYS A 696 28.26 -0.08 24.36
C LYS A 696 28.19 1.45 24.27
N ARG A 697 27.61 2.00 23.18
CA ARG A 697 27.40 3.45 22.99
C ARG A 697 25.94 3.87 22.70
N ALA A 698 24.97 2.95 22.59
CA ALA A 698 23.55 3.27 22.91
C ALA A 698 23.30 3.36 24.42
N MET A 699 24.37 3.37 25.21
CA MET A 699 24.41 3.99 26.53
C MET A 699 24.69 5.51 26.48
N LEU A 700 24.94 6.12 25.31
CA LEU A 700 25.25 7.55 25.15
C LEU A 700 24.79 8.09 23.76
N ALA A 701 23.67 8.82 23.74
CA ALA A 701 23.03 9.56 22.61
C ALA A 701 22.24 8.67 21.61
N ASN A 702 20.91 8.68 21.50
CA ASN A 702 19.82 9.60 21.85
C ASN A 702 19.79 10.97 21.15
N GLY A 703 18.67 11.20 20.47
CA GLY A 703 18.20 12.44 19.87
C GLY A 703 17.10 12.08 18.86
N ASN A 704 15.83 11.89 19.23
CA ASN A 704 15.07 12.33 20.40
C ASN A 704 14.67 11.15 21.30
N GLY A 705 14.85 11.12 22.60
CA GLY A 705 15.55 11.97 23.54
C GLY A 705 15.75 11.12 24.79
N GLY A 706 16.94 11.15 25.37
CA GLY A 706 17.35 10.62 26.67
C GLY A 706 16.84 9.30 27.29
N LEU A 707 15.84 8.55 26.79
CA LEU A 707 15.15 7.56 27.64
C LEU A 707 15.78 6.16 27.68
N ARG A 708 16.04 5.66 28.90
CA ARG A 708 16.43 4.29 29.24
C ARG A 708 15.30 3.62 30.03
N MET A 709 14.98 2.36 29.73
CA MET A 709 14.00 1.59 30.49
C MET A 709 14.69 0.61 31.42
N GLU A 710 14.32 0.65 32.69
CA GLU A 710 14.95 -0.14 33.75
C GLU A 710 13.88 -0.70 34.70
N LEU A 711 14.18 -1.83 35.35
CA LEU A 711 13.37 -2.31 36.47
C LEU A 711 13.50 -1.32 37.64
N ILE A 712 12.40 -1.06 38.32
CA ILE A 712 12.39 -0.17 39.48
C ILE A 712 12.93 -0.93 40.68
N THR A 713 14.04 -0.44 41.25
CA THR A 713 14.62 -0.92 42.50
C THR A 713 14.20 -0.03 43.68
N GLU A 714 14.39 -0.47 44.92
CA GLU A 714 14.01 0.29 46.12
C GLU A 714 14.61 1.70 46.16
N ALA A 715 15.80 1.90 45.58
CA ALA A 715 16.46 3.20 45.48
C ALA A 715 15.66 4.24 44.66
N TRP A 716 14.73 3.79 43.81
CA TRP A 716 13.90 4.64 42.96
C TRP A 716 12.49 4.89 43.53
N PHE A 717 12.11 4.23 44.62
CA PHE A 717 10.74 4.33 45.14
C PHE A 717 10.34 5.77 45.47
N PRO A 718 11.16 6.60 46.16
CA PRO A 718 10.79 7.99 46.44
C PRO A 718 10.52 8.82 45.19
N GLN A 719 11.33 8.64 44.14
CA GLN A 719 11.22 9.38 42.88
C GLN A 719 10.02 8.90 42.06
N VAL A 720 9.73 7.60 42.06
CA VAL A 720 8.53 7.04 41.42
C VAL A 720 7.27 7.57 42.10
N ILE A 721 7.21 7.56 43.43
CA ILE A 721 6.07 8.13 44.17
C ILE A 721 5.93 9.62 43.86
N HIS A 722 7.03 10.38 43.84
CA HIS A 722 6.99 11.78 43.43
C HIS A 722 6.43 11.97 42.01
N HIS A 723 6.86 11.16 41.04
CA HIS A 723 6.34 11.19 39.67
C HIS A 723 4.83 10.90 39.63
N LEU A 724 4.36 9.91 40.39
CA LEU A 724 2.94 9.54 40.44
C LEU A 724 2.06 10.67 41.03
N ARG A 725 2.54 11.39 42.05
CA ARG A 725 1.86 12.57 42.60
C ARG A 725 1.66 13.67 41.56
N GLN A 726 2.65 13.88 40.69
CA GLN A 726 2.62 14.90 39.64
C GLN A 726 1.82 14.49 38.40
N THR A 727 1.51 13.20 38.25
CA THR A 727 0.90 12.65 37.04
C THR A 727 -0.34 11.83 37.37
N PHE A 728 -0.17 10.54 37.69
CA PHE A 728 -1.26 9.57 37.81
C PHE A 728 -2.28 9.89 38.91
N PHE A 729 -1.86 10.32 40.11
CA PHE A 729 -2.78 10.51 41.24
C PHE A 729 -3.86 11.56 40.95
N ALA A 730 -3.55 12.58 40.16
CA ALA A 730 -4.50 13.63 39.79
C ALA A 730 -5.08 13.45 38.37
N ASP A 731 -4.37 12.77 37.46
CA ASP A 731 -4.79 12.63 36.05
C ASP A 731 -5.60 11.36 35.78
N GLU A 732 -5.53 10.34 36.64
CA GLU A 732 -6.27 9.08 36.46
C GLU A 732 -7.78 9.37 36.47
N PRO A 733 -8.56 8.84 35.50
CA PRO A 733 -9.95 9.24 35.30
C PRO A 733 -10.87 9.12 36.52
N LEU A 734 -10.77 8.06 37.32
CA LEU A 734 -11.61 7.86 38.50
C LEU A 734 -11.18 8.76 39.66
N ASN A 735 -9.87 8.87 39.91
CA ASN A 735 -9.30 9.81 40.89
C ASN A 735 -9.72 11.25 40.59
N LYS A 736 -9.69 11.62 39.31
CA LYS A 736 -10.10 12.95 38.85
C LYS A 736 -11.60 13.18 39.01
N ALA A 737 -12.42 12.18 38.69
CA ALA A 737 -13.88 12.27 38.78
C ALA A 737 -14.35 12.54 40.22
N VAL A 738 -13.70 11.95 41.23
CA VAL A 738 -14.03 12.20 42.65
C VAL A 738 -13.18 13.30 43.29
N SER A 739 -12.30 13.94 42.51
CA SER A 739 -11.32 14.92 42.99
C SER A 739 -10.54 14.39 44.20
N LEU A 740 -9.94 13.22 44.06
CA LEU A 740 -9.21 12.51 45.12
C LEU A 740 -7.92 13.26 45.52
N CYS A 741 -7.16 13.73 44.53
CA CYS A 741 -5.87 14.41 44.74
C CYS A 741 -5.72 15.58 43.76
N ARG A 742 -4.96 16.60 44.15
CA ARG A 742 -4.49 17.64 43.22
C ARG A 742 -3.08 17.29 42.70
N PRO A 743 -2.68 17.79 41.52
CA PRO A 743 -1.34 17.54 41.00
C PRO A 743 -0.27 17.97 42.00
N GLY A 744 0.59 17.02 42.37
CA GLY A 744 1.70 17.20 43.31
C GLY A 744 1.37 16.86 44.77
N ASP A 745 0.11 16.76 45.14
CA ASP A 745 -0.29 16.30 46.47
C ASP A 745 -0.03 14.79 46.62
N GLY A 746 0.41 14.40 47.81
CA GLY A 746 0.48 13.00 48.20
C GLY A 746 -0.88 12.46 48.63
N HIS A 747 -1.04 11.14 48.60
CA HIS A 747 -2.21 10.47 49.14
C HIS A 747 -1.80 9.17 49.80
N THR A 748 -1.89 9.11 51.13
CA THR A 748 -1.31 8.05 51.95
C THR A 748 -1.70 6.65 51.48
N LEU A 749 -2.97 6.42 51.12
CA LEU A 749 -3.46 5.11 50.67
C LEU A 749 -2.98 4.73 49.26
N LEU A 750 -2.93 5.69 48.32
CA LEU A 750 -2.43 5.44 46.95
C LEU A 750 -0.92 5.19 46.96
N GLU A 751 -0.19 5.90 47.82
CA GLU A 751 1.24 5.70 48.01
C GLU A 751 1.52 4.35 48.64
N LYS A 752 0.77 3.96 49.68
CA LYS A 752 0.87 2.63 50.28
C LYS A 752 0.58 1.53 49.26
N HIS A 753 -0.46 1.69 48.44
CA HIS A 753 -0.80 0.76 47.37
C HIS A 753 0.29 0.67 46.29
N SER A 754 0.83 1.82 45.88
CA SER A 754 1.92 1.90 44.90
C SER A 754 3.19 1.23 45.43
N LEU A 755 3.60 1.56 46.66
CA LEU A 755 4.78 0.99 47.32
C LEU A 755 4.66 -0.53 47.48
N SER A 756 3.50 -1.03 47.91
CA SER A 756 3.24 -2.47 48.00
C SER A 756 3.48 -3.18 46.67
N SER A 757 3.06 -2.59 45.55
CA SER A 757 3.24 -3.16 44.22
C SER A 757 4.68 -3.04 43.72
N LEU A 758 5.37 -1.96 44.08
CA LEU A 758 6.79 -1.77 43.75
C LEU A 758 7.69 -2.81 44.43
N HIS A 759 7.36 -3.24 45.66
CA HIS A 759 8.09 -4.29 46.38
C HIS A 759 8.06 -5.66 45.69
N ASP A 760 7.13 -5.91 44.76
CA ASP A 760 7.12 -7.14 43.94
C ASP A 760 8.32 -7.20 42.97
N GLY A 761 9.06 -6.11 42.77
CA GLY A 761 10.32 -6.08 42.02
C GLY A 761 10.18 -6.26 40.49
N ILE A 762 8.95 -6.19 39.98
CA ILE A 762 8.61 -6.43 38.55
C ILE A 762 8.14 -5.16 37.83
N SER A 763 8.19 -4.00 38.49
CA SER A 763 7.78 -2.71 37.93
C SER A 763 8.87 -2.11 37.04
N VAL A 764 8.48 -1.31 36.03
CA VAL A 764 9.40 -0.74 35.03
C VAL A 764 9.23 0.77 34.97
N MET A 765 10.33 1.49 34.80
CA MET A 765 10.34 2.93 34.54
C MET A 765 11.13 3.26 33.28
N ALA A 766 10.78 4.37 32.64
CA ALA A 766 11.57 5.04 31.62
C ALA A 766 12.17 6.32 32.19
N VAL A 767 13.49 6.45 32.13
CA VAL A 767 14.25 7.54 32.75
C VAL A 767 15.10 8.22 31.69
N THR A 768 15.21 9.54 31.70
CA THR A 768 16.10 10.29 30.81
C THR A 768 17.57 10.05 31.17
N ASN A 769 18.48 10.44 30.27
CA ASN A 769 19.92 10.45 30.51
C ASN A 769 20.31 11.38 31.68
N SER A 770 19.46 12.36 32.01
CA SER A 770 19.64 13.25 33.17
C SER A 770 19.09 12.66 34.48
N GLY A 771 18.49 11.46 34.45
CA GLY A 771 17.92 10.82 35.64
C GLY A 771 16.46 11.21 35.94
N GLU A 772 15.79 11.97 35.06
CA GLU A 772 14.38 12.35 35.20
C GLU A 772 13.46 11.20 34.75
N ILE A 773 12.42 10.88 35.54
CA ILE A 773 11.46 9.83 35.17
C ILE A 773 10.47 10.39 34.14
N ALA A 774 10.48 9.81 32.93
CA ALA A 774 9.56 10.16 31.86
C ALA A 774 8.26 9.36 31.87
N GLY A 775 8.29 8.15 32.45
CA GLY A 775 7.09 7.35 32.64
C GLY A 775 7.35 6.12 33.49
N VAL A 776 6.29 5.60 34.10
CA VAL A 776 6.33 4.45 35.01
C VAL A 776 5.18 3.51 34.68
N VAL A 777 5.46 2.21 34.73
CA VAL A 777 4.44 1.18 34.85
C VAL A 777 4.65 0.41 36.15
N VAL A 778 3.70 0.54 37.08
CA VAL A 778 3.71 -0.20 38.35
C VAL A 778 2.95 -1.49 38.11
N ASN A 779 3.69 -2.59 38.18
CA ASN A 779 3.16 -3.94 38.05
C ASN A 779 3.06 -4.58 39.43
N GLY A 780 2.11 -5.47 39.62
CA GLY A 780 1.98 -6.27 40.83
C GLY A 780 1.66 -7.74 40.52
N VAL A 781 1.74 -8.57 41.53
CA VAL A 781 1.34 -9.98 41.47
C VAL A 781 0.00 -10.15 42.18
N LEU A 782 -0.93 -10.89 41.55
CA LEU A 782 -2.18 -11.33 42.17
C LEU A 782 -2.13 -12.84 42.43
N HIS A 783 -2.54 -13.26 43.63
CA HIS A 783 -2.60 -14.65 44.09
C HIS A 783 -4.05 -15.07 44.40
N GLY A 784 -4.75 -15.57 43.38
CA GLY A 784 -6.15 -16.00 43.47
C GLY A 784 -7.15 -14.85 43.73
N ASN A 785 -8.44 -15.17 43.68
CA ASN A 785 -9.51 -14.19 43.94
C ASN A 785 -9.61 -13.80 45.42
N ALA A 786 -9.02 -14.60 46.31
CA ALA A 786 -8.95 -14.29 47.74
C ALA A 786 -8.23 -12.95 47.98
N ASP A 787 -7.19 -12.61 47.21
CA ASP A 787 -6.50 -11.33 47.33
C ASP A 787 -7.45 -10.15 47.11
N THR A 788 -8.33 -10.23 46.10
CA THR A 788 -9.33 -9.20 45.80
C THR A 788 -10.39 -9.11 46.89
N SER A 789 -10.88 -10.25 47.40
CA SER A 789 -11.86 -10.26 48.50
C SER A 789 -11.29 -9.67 49.79
N HIS A 790 -10.07 -10.05 50.18
CA HIS A 790 -9.41 -9.48 51.38
C HIS A 790 -9.09 -7.99 51.20
N ALA A 791 -8.78 -7.54 49.98
CA ALA A 791 -8.57 -6.13 49.69
C ALA A 791 -9.88 -5.33 49.82
N LEU A 792 -11.01 -5.89 49.40
CA LEU A 792 -12.34 -5.30 49.57
C LEU A 792 -12.76 -5.24 51.05
N GLU A 793 -12.47 -6.26 51.85
CA GLU A 793 -12.72 -6.24 53.31
C GLU A 793 -11.92 -5.14 54.00
N LYS A 794 -10.61 -5.02 53.73
CA LYS A 794 -9.76 -3.94 54.25
C LYS A 794 -10.18 -2.56 53.78
N LEU A 795 -10.81 -2.46 52.61
CA LEU A 795 -11.33 -1.20 52.09
C LEU A 795 -12.51 -0.67 52.92
N ASN A 796 -13.32 -1.54 53.51
CA ASN A 796 -14.42 -1.15 54.39
C ASN A 796 -13.95 -0.54 55.72
N GLU A 797 -12.70 -0.79 56.11
CA GLU A 797 -12.07 -0.23 57.31
C GLU A 797 -11.45 1.17 57.06
N THR A 798 -11.45 1.64 55.81
CA THR A 798 -10.88 2.94 55.43
C THR A 798 -11.86 4.09 55.65
N GLU A 799 -11.40 5.16 56.31
CA GLU A 799 -12.17 6.39 56.55
C GLU A 799 -12.24 7.34 55.33
N ASP A 800 -11.41 7.11 54.30
CA ASP A 800 -11.42 7.90 53.06
C ASP A 800 -12.53 7.44 52.11
N GLU A 801 -13.65 8.16 52.12
CA GLU A 801 -14.83 7.84 51.31
C GLU A 801 -14.56 7.86 49.80
N LYS A 802 -13.69 8.75 49.32
CA LYS A 802 -13.40 8.89 47.88
C LYS A 802 -12.53 7.73 47.40
N PHE A 803 -11.49 7.39 48.17
CA PHE A 803 -10.66 6.22 47.90
C PHE A 803 -11.49 4.94 47.96
N ARG A 804 -12.35 4.82 48.98
CA ARG A 804 -13.28 3.70 49.12
C ARG A 804 -14.19 3.56 47.90
N THR A 805 -14.81 4.65 47.46
CA THR A 805 -15.71 4.65 46.29
C THR A 805 -15.02 4.11 45.02
N ILE A 806 -13.79 4.55 44.73
CA ILE A 806 -13.04 4.10 43.54
C ILE A 806 -12.70 2.61 43.62
N PHE A 807 -12.10 2.18 44.73
CA PHE A 807 -11.63 0.81 44.86
C PHE A 807 -12.77 -0.20 45.06
N THR A 808 -13.93 0.23 45.57
CA THR A 808 -15.15 -0.59 45.60
C THR A 808 -15.55 -0.98 44.18
N LEU A 809 -15.65 -0.02 43.25
CA LEU A 809 -15.92 -0.32 41.83
C LEU A 809 -14.89 -1.31 41.27
N LEU A 810 -13.59 -1.03 41.45
CA LEU A 810 -12.54 -1.89 40.89
C LEU A 810 -12.63 -3.32 41.41
N TYR A 811 -12.82 -3.52 42.72
CA TYR A 811 -12.88 -4.87 43.29
C TYR A 811 -14.19 -5.60 42.99
N GLU A 812 -15.35 -4.92 43.07
CA GLU A 812 -16.65 -5.53 42.76
C GLU A 812 -16.72 -6.03 41.32
N GLU A 813 -16.24 -5.23 40.36
CA GLU A 813 -16.24 -5.64 38.95
C GLU A 813 -15.23 -6.77 38.67
N ASN A 814 -14.11 -6.81 39.42
CA ASN A 814 -13.15 -7.92 39.33
C ASN A 814 -13.72 -9.23 39.88
N LEU A 815 -14.51 -9.19 40.95
CA LEU A 815 -15.13 -10.39 41.54
C LEU A 815 -16.21 -11.01 40.65
N LYS A 816 -16.68 -10.30 39.62
CA LYS A 816 -17.61 -10.84 38.61
C LYS A 816 -16.94 -11.76 37.58
N ILE A 817 -15.61 -11.80 37.54
CA ILE A 817 -14.84 -12.64 36.62
C ILE A 817 -13.84 -13.52 37.37
N ASP A 818 -13.63 -14.75 36.89
CA ASP A 818 -12.60 -15.64 37.44
C ASP A 818 -11.55 -16.00 36.39
N LEU A 819 -10.53 -15.15 36.25
CA LEU A 819 -9.41 -15.39 35.34
C LEU A 819 -8.46 -16.50 35.85
N PHE A 820 -8.45 -16.79 37.15
CA PHE A 820 -7.61 -17.85 37.71
C PHE A 820 -8.15 -19.22 37.32
N GLU A 821 -9.47 -19.42 37.47
CA GLU A 821 -10.15 -20.63 37.03
C GLU A 821 -10.12 -20.74 35.50
N GLN A 822 -10.44 -19.66 34.78
CA GLN A 822 -10.50 -19.68 33.31
C GLN A 822 -9.17 -20.10 32.65
N PHE A 823 -8.03 -19.69 33.20
CA PHE A 823 -6.71 -20.00 32.64
C PHE A 823 -5.95 -21.08 33.43
N ALA A 824 -6.56 -21.64 34.47
CA ALA A 824 -5.96 -22.61 35.39
C ALA A 824 -4.57 -22.16 35.87
N VAL A 825 -4.47 -20.94 36.42
CA VAL A 825 -3.23 -20.32 36.91
C VAL A 825 -3.29 -20.05 38.41
N GLU A 826 -2.15 -20.04 39.09
CA GLU A 826 -2.04 -19.71 40.52
C GLU A 826 -1.67 -18.23 40.77
N LYS A 827 -1.12 -17.56 39.75
CA LYS A 827 -0.69 -16.16 39.83
C LYS A 827 -0.91 -15.42 38.51
N ILE A 828 -1.32 -14.15 38.59
CA ILE A 828 -1.54 -13.27 37.44
C ILE A 828 -0.60 -12.07 37.54
N PHE A 829 0.00 -11.68 36.41
CA PHE A 829 0.78 -10.44 36.31
C PHE A 829 -0.17 -9.26 36.08
N GLU A 830 -0.23 -8.30 36.99
CA GLU A 830 -1.17 -7.19 36.90
C GLU A 830 -0.46 -5.87 36.62
N ILE A 831 -0.88 -5.16 35.56
CA ILE A 831 -0.50 -3.77 35.33
C ILE A 831 -1.50 -2.88 36.08
N ARG A 832 -1.07 -2.34 37.23
CA ARG A 832 -1.90 -1.55 38.15
C ARG A 832 -1.88 -0.07 37.82
N ILE A 833 -0.71 0.47 37.48
CA ILE A 833 -0.53 1.90 37.17
C ILE A 833 0.27 2.04 35.89
N LEU A 834 -0.21 2.87 34.98
CA LEU A 834 0.53 3.30 33.80
C LEU A 834 0.52 4.83 33.74
N SER A 835 1.69 5.44 33.91
CA SER A 835 1.84 6.89 33.91
C SER A 835 2.95 7.34 32.96
N VAL A 836 2.69 8.43 32.25
CA VAL A 836 3.66 9.11 31.39
C VAL A 836 3.58 10.60 31.68
N ASP A 837 4.74 11.21 31.96
CA ASP A 837 4.87 12.63 32.17
C ASP A 837 4.42 13.38 30.91
N SER A 838 3.68 14.46 31.10
CA SER A 838 3.14 15.31 30.03
C SER A 838 4.16 15.67 28.94
N LYS A 839 5.43 15.89 29.29
CA LYS A 839 6.53 16.24 28.36
C LYS A 839 6.83 15.12 27.35
N PHE A 840 6.48 13.87 27.69
CA PHE A 840 6.82 12.67 26.90
C PHE A 840 5.58 11.97 26.33
N ARG A 841 4.37 12.53 26.52
CA ARG A 841 3.13 12.00 25.93
C ARG A 841 3.15 12.11 24.39
N GLY A 842 2.37 11.27 23.72
CA GLY A 842 2.29 11.24 22.24
C GLY A 842 3.46 10.55 21.53
N GLN A 843 4.49 10.10 22.25
CA GLN A 843 5.69 9.48 21.68
C GLN A 843 5.67 7.93 21.75
N GLY A 844 4.53 7.32 22.08
CA GLY A 844 4.39 5.87 22.21
C GLY A 844 4.96 5.26 23.50
N LEU A 845 5.45 6.08 24.45
CA LEU A 845 6.14 5.61 25.66
C LEU A 845 5.28 4.65 26.52
N ALA A 846 3.98 4.94 26.65
CA ALA A 846 3.02 4.10 27.36
C ALA A 846 2.97 2.65 26.81
N LYS A 847 2.99 2.53 25.48
CA LYS A 847 2.99 1.22 24.79
C LYS A 847 4.29 0.47 25.03
N GLU A 848 5.41 1.18 25.02
CA GLU A 848 6.70 0.56 25.22
C GLU A 848 6.91 0.10 26.68
N LEU A 849 6.42 0.87 27.66
CA LEU A 849 6.37 0.46 29.07
C LEU A 849 5.56 -0.84 29.25
N MET A 850 4.35 -0.91 28.70
CA MET A 850 3.54 -2.14 28.76
C MET A 850 4.19 -3.32 28.01
N ARG A 851 4.86 -3.07 26.88
CA ARG A 851 5.62 -4.10 26.14
C ARG A 851 6.78 -4.64 26.99
N LYS A 852 7.47 -3.76 27.73
CA LYS A 852 8.53 -4.17 28.64
C LYS A 852 7.97 -4.95 29.83
N SER A 853 6.82 -4.57 30.38
CA SER A 853 6.11 -5.36 31.40
C SER A 853 5.76 -6.76 30.90
N GLU A 854 5.33 -6.92 29.64
CA GLU A 854 5.09 -8.26 29.06
C GLU A 854 6.36 -9.11 29.01
N GLU A 855 7.51 -8.53 28.64
CA GLU A 855 8.80 -9.21 28.68
C GLU A 855 9.15 -9.66 30.10
N VAL A 856 8.96 -8.78 31.09
CA VAL A 856 9.17 -9.09 32.52
C VAL A 856 8.24 -10.23 32.95
N ALA A 857 6.96 -10.18 32.58
CA ALA A 857 5.97 -11.22 32.92
C ALA A 857 6.38 -12.59 32.37
N ARG A 858 6.79 -12.66 31.08
CA ARG A 858 7.26 -13.91 30.46
C ARG A 858 8.51 -14.44 31.13
N ASN A 859 9.47 -13.57 31.44
CA ASN A 859 10.73 -13.95 32.10
C ASN A 859 10.51 -14.49 33.54
N HIS A 860 9.42 -14.08 34.20
CA HIS A 860 9.06 -14.56 35.56
C HIS A 860 8.02 -15.69 35.56
N GLY A 861 7.78 -16.29 34.38
CA GLY A 861 6.94 -17.49 34.22
C GLY A 861 5.44 -17.25 34.38
N PHE A 862 4.95 -16.03 34.18
CA PHE A 862 3.53 -15.75 34.16
C PHE A 862 2.91 -16.23 32.85
N ARG A 863 1.75 -16.89 32.95
CA ARG A 863 0.96 -17.38 31.79
C ARG A 863 -0.12 -16.40 31.34
N ILE A 864 -0.40 -15.38 32.15
CA ILE A 864 -1.41 -14.36 31.87
C ILE A 864 -0.98 -13.03 32.48
N MET A 865 -1.28 -11.94 31.75
CA MET A 865 -1.20 -10.59 32.26
C MET A 865 -2.56 -9.88 32.17
N LYS A 866 -2.87 -9.01 33.11
CA LYS A 866 -4.15 -8.31 33.29
C LYS A 866 -3.94 -6.81 33.51
N THR A 867 -4.92 -5.98 33.14
CA THR A 867 -5.00 -4.58 33.54
C THR A 867 -6.45 -4.12 33.67
N ASP A 868 -6.71 -3.28 34.68
CA ASP A 868 -7.99 -2.63 34.89
C ASP A 868 -7.90 -1.21 34.31
N ALA A 869 -8.29 -1.09 33.06
CA ALA A 869 -8.08 0.12 32.28
C ALA A 869 -9.28 1.05 32.40
N THR A 870 -9.17 2.03 33.30
CA THR A 870 -10.17 3.08 33.55
C THR A 870 -10.18 4.19 32.50
N GLY A 871 -9.05 4.40 31.82
CA GLY A 871 -8.90 5.42 30.78
C GLY A 871 -8.92 4.85 29.37
N MET A 872 -9.66 5.49 28.46
CA MET A 872 -9.64 5.16 27.02
C MET A 872 -8.21 5.04 26.44
N PHE A 873 -7.25 5.85 26.90
CA PHE A 873 -5.88 5.78 26.41
C PHE A 873 -5.17 4.48 26.79
N SER A 874 -5.28 4.03 28.05
CA SER A 874 -4.70 2.75 28.49
C SER A 874 -5.42 1.57 27.83
N GLN A 875 -6.74 1.64 27.64
CA GLN A 875 -7.51 0.64 26.89
C GLN A 875 -7.03 0.49 25.44
N ARG A 876 -6.77 1.61 24.74
CA ARG A 876 -6.21 1.60 23.37
C ARG A 876 -4.82 0.99 23.33
N VAL A 877 -3.97 1.34 24.30
CA VAL A 877 -2.61 0.78 24.39
C VAL A 877 -2.67 -0.73 24.61
N ALA A 878 -3.45 -1.20 25.60
CA ALA A 878 -3.63 -2.62 25.90
C ALA A 878 -4.20 -3.39 24.70
N SER A 879 -5.24 -2.87 24.04
CA SER A 879 -5.82 -3.46 22.82
C SER A 879 -4.77 -3.58 21.71
N SER A 880 -3.95 -2.55 21.52
CA SER A 880 -2.87 -2.55 20.51
C SER A 880 -1.75 -3.56 20.80
N LEU A 881 -1.65 -4.03 22.04
CA LEU A 881 -0.72 -5.06 22.49
C LEU A 881 -1.37 -6.44 22.55
N GLY A 882 -2.61 -6.59 22.08
CA GLY A 882 -3.30 -7.89 21.99
C GLY A 882 -3.98 -8.32 23.29
N PHE A 883 -4.37 -7.38 24.16
CA PHE A 883 -5.26 -7.68 25.27
C PHE A 883 -6.71 -7.81 24.78
N SER A 884 -7.43 -8.78 25.33
CA SER A 884 -8.87 -8.98 25.16
C SER A 884 -9.61 -8.42 26.37
N THR A 885 -10.83 -7.90 26.17
CA THR A 885 -11.70 -7.47 27.26
C THR A 885 -12.40 -8.68 27.86
N ALA A 886 -12.24 -8.91 29.17
CA ALA A 886 -12.99 -9.90 29.92
C ALA A 886 -14.32 -9.35 30.41
N HIS A 887 -14.32 -8.10 30.87
CA HIS A 887 -15.49 -7.44 31.44
C HIS A 887 -15.40 -5.92 31.25
N GLU A 888 -16.54 -5.25 31.12
CA GLU A 888 -16.61 -3.79 31.04
C GLU A 888 -17.88 -3.23 31.66
N ILE A 889 -17.78 -2.02 32.22
CA ILE A 889 -18.92 -1.27 32.77
C ILE A 889 -18.79 0.20 32.39
N LYS A 890 -19.87 0.79 31.85
CA LYS A 890 -19.90 2.22 31.56
C LYS A 890 -20.09 3.02 32.84
N TYR A 891 -19.44 4.17 32.93
CA TYR A 891 -19.53 5.01 34.13
C TYR A 891 -20.95 5.54 34.34
N ASP A 892 -21.66 5.88 33.27
CA ASP A 892 -23.06 6.32 33.30
C ASP A 892 -24.04 5.21 33.71
N GLU A 893 -23.61 3.94 33.68
CA GLU A 893 -24.41 2.78 34.08
C GLU A 893 -24.09 2.30 35.50
N TYR A 894 -23.05 2.84 36.14
CA TYR A 894 -22.70 2.56 37.54
C TYR A 894 -23.38 3.59 38.46
N LEU A 895 -24.56 3.23 38.94
CA LEU A 895 -25.48 4.12 39.66
C LEU A 895 -25.45 3.89 41.17
N ASP A 896 -25.67 4.95 41.94
CA ASP A 896 -25.92 4.88 43.38
C ASP A 896 -27.35 4.38 43.69
N GLN A 897 -27.68 4.28 44.97
CA GLN A 897 -29.01 3.84 45.43
C GLN A 897 -30.15 4.78 45.01
N GLN A 898 -29.83 5.99 44.56
CA GLN A 898 -30.77 7.01 44.10
C GLN A 898 -30.88 7.04 42.56
N GLY A 899 -30.16 6.16 41.86
CA GLY A 899 -30.18 6.05 40.40
C GLY A 899 -29.32 7.09 39.68
N CYS A 900 -28.41 7.77 40.40
CA CYS A 900 -27.49 8.75 39.84
C CYS A 900 -26.11 8.11 39.53
N PRO A 901 -25.45 8.47 38.42
CA PRO A 901 -24.09 7.98 38.15
C PRO A 901 -23.11 8.36 39.26
N VAL A 902 -22.40 7.35 39.81
CA VAL A 902 -21.42 7.57 40.89
C VAL A 902 -20.19 8.33 40.38
N PHE A 903 -19.82 8.13 39.11
CA PHE A 903 -18.64 8.76 38.50
C PHE A 903 -19.04 9.65 37.32
N HIS A 904 -18.76 10.95 37.45
CA HIS A 904 -18.83 11.89 36.33
C HIS A 904 -17.44 12.05 35.70
N VAL A 905 -17.12 11.14 34.78
CA VAL A 905 -15.81 11.11 34.13
C VAL A 905 -15.82 11.98 32.87
N ALA A 906 -14.79 12.81 32.71
CA ALA A 906 -14.69 13.68 31.53
C ALA A 906 -14.37 12.87 30.25
N ALA A 907 -14.97 13.30 29.13
CA ALA A 907 -14.62 12.78 27.80
C ALA A 907 -13.10 12.92 27.54
N PRO A 908 -12.45 11.93 26.92
CA PRO A 908 -13.06 10.83 26.16
C PRO A 908 -13.26 9.53 26.97
N HIS A 909 -13.17 9.54 28.30
CA HIS A 909 -13.28 8.31 29.09
C HIS A 909 -14.74 7.99 29.43
N ASP A 910 -15.24 6.80 29.05
CA ASP A 910 -16.66 6.44 29.17
C ASP A 910 -16.92 5.13 29.93
N ARG A 911 -15.90 4.28 30.13
CA ARG A 911 -16.06 2.96 30.78
C ARG A 911 -14.77 2.45 31.42
N LEU A 912 -14.91 1.57 32.40
CA LEU A 912 -13.86 0.69 32.89
C LEU A 912 -13.83 -0.59 32.04
N LYS A 913 -12.64 -1.04 31.63
CA LYS A 913 -12.44 -2.37 31.02
C LYS A 913 -11.45 -3.19 31.83
N ILE A 914 -11.85 -4.39 32.24
CA ILE A 914 -10.93 -5.41 32.74
C ILE A 914 -10.42 -6.19 31.53
N MET A 915 -9.13 -6.06 31.27
CA MET A 915 -8.50 -6.60 30.07
C MET A 915 -7.40 -7.59 30.43
N TYR A 916 -7.23 -8.65 29.64
CA TYR A 916 -6.20 -9.65 29.86
C TYR A 916 -5.53 -10.08 28.56
N LYS A 917 -4.34 -10.65 28.67
CA LYS A 917 -3.59 -11.27 27.58
C LYS A 917 -2.96 -12.57 28.04
N ALA A 918 -3.21 -13.64 27.31
CA ALA A 918 -2.52 -14.92 27.50
C ALA A 918 -1.06 -14.82 27.02
N LEU A 919 -0.14 -15.26 27.86
CA LEU A 919 1.29 -15.32 27.61
C LEU A 919 1.67 -16.76 27.28
N VAL A 920 1.15 -17.27 26.15
CA VAL A 920 1.51 -18.58 25.59
C VAL A 920 2.93 -18.54 25.05
#